data_AF-A0A940YYN9-F1
#
_entry.id   AF-A0A940YYN9-F1
#
_cell.length_a   1.000
_cell.length_b   1.000
_cell.length_c   1.000
_cell.angle_alpha   90.00
_cell.angle_beta   90.00
_cell.angle_gamma   90.00
#
_symmetry.space_group_name_H-M   'P 1'
#
loop_
_entity.id
_entity.type
_entity.pdbx_description
1 polymer ?
#
loop_
_entity_poly.entity_id
_entity_poly.type
_entity_poly.pdbx_seq_one_letter_code
_entity_poly.pdbx_strand_id
1 'polypeptide(L)'
;MKLTALQKQFITGKLGVQPRKRTGLFKSPDQKTDEAIGKAAENYTRREGKVLTDLATLEKSGSLGGLIASFENEVGQIQNRIRGALRDAGEAVLREAYEALDAIKKAVRKEVEAEKGNPGFVAKREAVKVLLGQLDAHAQAAHVKPWTDQARTDWNEAIRLNDAKQYPQATAKIDAAKKRCDEALAAAGKFNDYRIARAPATGTLKTMADMYATAATYTGYQNQLNAADAQATLATGQYDQAIVAVKAIAKNMAADRKRWLEQELNDAINNLQSAPQADFIKDDCIKTLQTLLASVPGKVAAGDYASLNLMSTAVGELKQRGLDITLRRDVFVKARAAAVSALAPIKACAPLTARAGVLETRLTAEADPAAALTALRFEEATAICEAVRTEALALAPSAGLATAALNDLAGLDKRLEALEKLADGRRPQAAIEALKALRAQAGERVKPEVADWLGARVFIDRLSAEMASAETLAKQLEATAGAAEAARPGADATALGKVMEQLRTELTQLAQPPIADALSKSLKAAGASLDKAQKLVGEGTLDKAGELIAQVAKDIAAAWASHEAQRSAEAGLTLLRERVKTLGEQVKAGSFKALAGQHGELKTLLAAAEKAHKAGDAPATQTEIAAALARAGEIDRWVADIQAFDLRATDLGQRSQDAKSGGADVRAIDALIKKAADALAKLDLAGARQGHDQAEAELTALRVASLAQANPNDPAVVAQAEALLKLPGGEKKLDAFVRSLGSEADYALICKLAEKRFGIQMGDRRVQQTQPDGTTVTLASHSDRGKATITAQGMWEALAQVPGGHAKQPSLKKVSLEKPYSGGGAFNWVDKKVIMNGRPDDGKTEKFDADTRMEALGHNNQDDYAPIDATPKNLFNMTALHEIGHAVDDRLGFMNSKMGQDAFGGWQVYTDLAPIAKAVAAAKQFDETFVRQLINGQDPAPAVMPADYAGGAVKWEKARQAVLDWYTAATTGQIWYSHADSKAAAIGDVVYQEAYPDNWVSYKLAERAKGVTGYQWRAPGEWFAEIYMCWHGGKLDKNTHPFKDWLNAL
;
A
#
# COMPACT_ATOMS: atom_id res chain seq x y z
N MET A 1 11.08 -5.14 -96.33
CA MET A 1 9.80 -4.40 -96.31
C MET A 1 10.11 -2.93 -96.49
N LYS A 2 9.33 -2.17 -97.27
CA LYS A 2 9.43 -0.70 -97.25
C LYS A 2 8.98 -0.24 -95.87
N LEU A 3 9.70 0.72 -95.25
CA LEU A 3 9.28 1.34 -93.98
C LEU A 3 7.83 1.81 -94.08
N THR A 4 7.02 1.57 -93.06
CA THR A 4 5.63 2.05 -93.01
C THR A 4 5.61 3.59 -92.99
N ALA A 5 4.47 4.19 -93.34
CA ALA A 5 4.32 5.64 -93.30
C ALA A 5 4.64 6.22 -91.90
N LEU A 6 4.23 5.52 -90.84
CA LEU A 6 4.52 5.89 -89.45
C LEU A 6 6.02 5.80 -89.11
N GLN A 7 6.70 4.75 -89.60
CA GLN A 7 8.14 4.58 -89.36
C GLN A 7 8.97 5.61 -90.11
N LYS A 8 8.56 5.94 -91.35
CA LYS A 8 9.14 7.07 -92.08
C LYS A 8 8.95 8.36 -91.30
N GLN A 9 7.75 8.62 -90.78
CA GLN A 9 7.47 9.81 -89.97
C GLN A 9 8.29 9.86 -88.68
N PHE A 10 8.54 8.73 -88.01
CA PHE A 10 9.42 8.68 -86.84
C PHE A 10 10.88 8.99 -87.21
N ILE A 11 11.39 8.36 -88.26
CA ILE A 11 12.77 8.53 -88.73
C ILE A 11 13.01 9.98 -89.22
N THR A 12 12.09 10.54 -90.02
CA THR A 12 12.24 11.90 -90.57
C THR A 12 11.82 12.99 -89.59
N GLY A 13 10.77 12.75 -88.79
CA GLY A 13 10.18 13.77 -87.91
C GLY A 13 10.84 13.83 -86.54
N LYS A 14 11.17 12.70 -85.92
CA LYS A 14 11.68 12.64 -84.54
C LYS A 14 13.19 12.45 -84.46
N LEU A 15 13.76 11.60 -85.32
CA LEU A 15 15.21 11.44 -85.44
C LEU A 15 15.83 12.43 -86.44
N GLY A 16 15.02 13.27 -87.12
CA GLY A 16 15.48 14.34 -88.01
C GLY A 16 16.21 13.87 -89.27
N VAL A 17 16.09 12.59 -89.64
CA VAL A 17 16.82 11.98 -90.76
C VAL A 17 16.26 12.49 -92.09
N GLN A 18 17.10 13.06 -92.94
CA GLN A 18 16.67 13.60 -94.23
C GLN A 18 16.58 12.50 -95.31
N PRO A 19 15.57 12.57 -96.22
CA PRO A 19 15.45 11.62 -97.32
C PRO A 19 16.67 11.67 -98.25
N ARG A 20 17.16 10.49 -98.65
CA ARG A 20 18.37 10.30 -99.47
C ARG A 20 18.26 11.08 -100.81
N LYS A 21 18.94 12.22 -100.93
CA LYS A 21 19.12 12.94 -102.21
C LYS A 21 20.24 12.25 -103.02
N ARG A 22 19.97 11.93 -104.28
CA ARG A 22 20.88 11.19 -105.17
C ARG A 22 21.93 12.16 -105.74
N THR A 23 23.01 12.44 -105.01
CA THR A 23 24.07 13.39 -105.45
C THR A 23 25.46 13.01 -104.92
N GLY A 24 26.47 12.96 -105.82
CA GLY A 24 27.92 13.12 -105.58
C GLY A 24 28.70 12.00 -104.87
N LEU A 25 29.95 11.75 -105.29
CA LEU A 25 30.87 10.73 -104.74
C LEU A 25 31.33 10.96 -103.28
N PHE A 26 30.99 12.09 -102.64
CA PHE A 26 31.39 12.43 -101.27
C PHE A 26 30.17 12.77 -100.39
N LYS A 27 29.97 12.02 -99.30
CA LYS A 27 28.86 12.21 -98.33
C LYS A 27 29.32 13.05 -97.14
N SER A 28 28.53 14.06 -96.75
CA SER A 28 28.76 14.87 -95.54
C SER A 28 28.59 14.04 -94.25
N PRO A 29 29.16 14.48 -93.10
CA PRO A 29 28.98 13.80 -91.80
C PRO A 29 27.50 13.58 -91.45
N ASP A 30 26.64 14.60 -91.64
CA ASP A 30 25.19 14.47 -91.43
C ASP A 30 24.54 13.44 -92.36
N GLN A 31 24.93 13.40 -93.64
CA GLN A 31 24.42 12.40 -94.58
C GLN A 31 24.88 10.98 -94.22
N LYS A 32 26.08 10.83 -93.63
CA LYS A 32 26.56 9.54 -93.12
C LYS A 32 25.78 9.11 -91.87
N THR A 33 25.53 10.03 -90.95
CA THR A 33 24.70 9.80 -89.75
C THR A 33 23.25 9.45 -90.14
N ASP A 34 22.64 10.20 -91.04
CA ASP A 34 21.28 9.95 -91.54
C ASP A 34 21.15 8.59 -92.25
N GLU A 35 22.16 8.22 -93.06
CA GLU A 35 22.22 6.90 -93.71
C GLU A 35 22.43 5.77 -92.69
N ALA A 36 23.22 6.00 -91.65
CA ALA A 36 23.50 5.02 -90.61
C ALA A 36 22.27 4.80 -89.69
N ILE A 37 21.60 5.88 -89.27
CA ILE A 37 20.31 5.82 -88.54
C ILE A 37 19.24 5.15 -89.41
N GLY A 38 19.12 5.54 -90.68
CA GLY A 38 18.16 4.94 -91.61
C GLY A 38 18.37 3.43 -91.79
N LYS A 39 19.63 2.99 -91.95
CA LYS A 39 19.98 1.56 -92.04
C LYS A 39 19.75 0.82 -90.73
N ALA A 40 20.06 1.43 -89.59
CA ALA A 40 19.79 0.86 -88.27
C ALA A 40 18.28 0.71 -88.03
N ALA A 41 17.47 1.69 -88.43
CA ALA A 41 16.02 1.66 -88.32
C ALA A 41 15.39 0.57 -89.22
N GLU A 42 15.86 0.43 -90.47
CA GLU A 42 15.43 -0.67 -91.35
C GLU A 42 15.77 -2.05 -90.79
N ASN A 43 16.95 -2.19 -90.17
CA ASN A 43 17.37 -3.43 -89.51
C ASN A 43 16.49 -3.74 -88.30
N TYR A 44 16.27 -2.75 -87.43
CA TYR A 44 15.38 -2.82 -86.28
C TYR A 44 13.97 -3.26 -86.70
N THR A 45 13.31 -2.53 -87.60
CA THR A 45 11.94 -2.79 -88.02
C THR A 45 11.79 -4.19 -88.63
N ARG A 46 12.76 -4.60 -89.46
CA ARG A 46 12.78 -5.95 -90.03
C ARG A 46 12.94 -7.02 -88.95
N ARG A 47 13.66 -6.72 -87.87
CA ARG A 47 13.85 -7.64 -86.75
C ARG A 47 12.61 -7.71 -85.88
N GLU A 48 12.03 -6.57 -85.52
CA GLU A 48 10.79 -6.44 -84.78
C GLU A 48 9.65 -7.19 -85.47
N GLY A 49 9.45 -6.98 -86.77
CA GLY A 49 8.44 -7.72 -87.54
C GLY A 49 8.65 -9.24 -87.52
N LYS A 50 9.91 -9.71 -87.47
CA LYS A 50 10.21 -11.15 -87.31
C LYS A 50 9.90 -11.64 -85.89
N VAL A 51 10.22 -10.87 -84.85
CA VAL A 51 9.86 -11.19 -83.46
C VAL A 51 8.35 -11.31 -83.32
N LEU A 52 7.59 -10.32 -83.81
CA LEU A 52 6.12 -10.33 -83.76
C LEU A 52 5.51 -11.49 -84.56
N THR A 53 6.11 -11.86 -85.71
CA THR A 53 5.67 -13.03 -86.49
C THR A 53 5.94 -14.34 -85.73
N ASP A 54 7.12 -14.47 -85.12
CA ASP A 54 7.50 -15.64 -84.34
C ASP A 54 6.61 -15.73 -83.07
N LEU A 55 6.27 -14.59 -82.43
CA LEU A 55 5.32 -14.51 -81.30
C LEU A 55 3.90 -14.89 -81.71
N ALA A 56 3.39 -14.38 -82.82
CA ALA A 56 2.07 -14.78 -83.35
C ALA A 56 2.01 -16.26 -83.74
N THR A 57 3.15 -16.88 -84.03
CA THR A 57 3.24 -18.33 -84.26
C THR A 57 3.12 -19.10 -82.95
N LEU A 58 3.77 -18.61 -81.89
CA LEU A 58 3.67 -19.14 -80.53
C LEU A 58 2.27 -18.91 -79.90
N GLU A 59 1.57 -17.86 -80.29
CA GLU A 59 0.19 -17.60 -79.86
C GLU A 59 -0.79 -18.66 -80.38
N LYS A 60 -0.58 -19.13 -81.62
CA LYS A 60 -1.42 -20.14 -82.27
C LYS A 60 -1.29 -21.54 -81.68
N SER A 61 -0.23 -21.83 -80.91
CA SER A 61 -0.06 -23.14 -80.25
C SER A 61 -0.85 -23.28 -78.94
N GLY A 62 -1.46 -22.21 -78.42
CA GLY A 62 -2.40 -22.22 -77.28
C GLY A 62 -1.74 -22.23 -75.89
N SER A 63 -2.44 -21.68 -74.90
CA SER A 63 -2.08 -21.61 -73.45
C SER A 63 -0.70 -21.03 -73.09
N LEU A 64 -0.17 -20.09 -73.88
CA LEU A 64 1.12 -19.41 -73.63
C LEU A 64 0.98 -17.91 -73.31
N GLY A 65 -0.22 -17.45 -72.99
CA GLY A 65 -0.53 -16.01 -72.85
C GLY A 65 0.40 -15.25 -71.90
N GLY A 66 0.80 -15.84 -70.77
CA GLY A 66 1.74 -15.21 -69.83
C GLY A 66 3.17 -15.06 -70.37
N LEU A 67 3.67 -16.07 -71.09
CA LEU A 67 5.00 -16.03 -71.70
C LEU A 67 5.03 -15.05 -72.88
N ILE A 68 3.97 -15.05 -73.69
CA ILE A 68 3.78 -14.10 -74.79
C ILE A 68 3.71 -12.67 -74.24
N ALA A 69 2.90 -12.42 -73.22
CA ALA A 69 2.81 -11.11 -72.57
C ALA A 69 4.17 -10.65 -72.01
N SER A 70 5.00 -11.56 -71.48
CA SER A 70 6.37 -11.23 -71.04
C SER A 70 7.24 -10.73 -72.21
N PHE A 71 7.26 -11.48 -73.33
CA PHE A 71 8.00 -11.06 -74.51
C PHE A 71 7.44 -9.78 -75.14
N GLU A 72 6.11 -9.60 -75.15
CA GLU A 72 5.46 -8.38 -75.62
C GLU A 72 5.80 -7.19 -74.74
N ASN A 73 5.88 -7.37 -73.42
CA ASN A 73 6.33 -6.33 -72.50
C ASN A 73 7.79 -5.94 -72.75
N GLU A 74 8.69 -6.91 -72.95
CA GLU A 74 10.09 -6.64 -73.31
C GLU A 74 10.20 -5.90 -74.67
N VAL A 75 9.42 -6.31 -75.67
CA VAL A 75 9.29 -5.60 -76.95
C VAL A 75 8.76 -4.18 -76.72
N GLY A 76 7.76 -4.00 -75.86
CA GLY A 76 7.21 -2.70 -75.48
C GLY A 76 8.23 -1.78 -74.80
N GLN A 77 9.08 -2.33 -73.92
CA GLN A 77 10.19 -1.60 -73.30
C GLN A 77 11.24 -1.18 -74.34
N ILE A 78 11.58 -2.05 -75.30
CA ILE A 78 12.47 -1.72 -76.42
C ILE A 78 11.87 -0.60 -77.28
N GLN A 79 10.59 -0.69 -77.61
CA GLN A 79 9.87 0.34 -78.37
C GLN A 79 9.87 1.68 -77.64
N ASN A 80 9.66 1.68 -76.32
CA ASN A 80 9.70 2.90 -75.52
C ASN A 80 11.10 3.54 -75.48
N ARG A 81 12.16 2.73 -75.37
CA ARG A 81 13.55 3.23 -75.48
C ARG A 81 13.81 3.92 -76.82
N ILE A 82 13.37 3.31 -77.93
CA ILE A 82 13.51 3.92 -79.26
C ILE A 82 12.68 5.20 -79.37
N ARG A 83 11.45 5.20 -78.87
CA ARG A 83 10.63 6.42 -78.83
C ARG A 83 11.31 7.52 -78.02
N GLY A 84 12.17 7.21 -77.05
CA GLY A 84 12.93 8.22 -76.30
C GLY A 84 14.20 8.73 -76.98
N ALA A 85 14.65 8.11 -78.08
CA ALA A 85 15.95 8.42 -78.69
C ALA A 85 15.99 9.82 -79.34
N LEU A 86 17.08 10.55 -79.11
CA LEU A 86 17.46 11.78 -79.81
C LEU A 86 18.34 11.46 -81.03
N ARG A 87 18.41 12.38 -82.00
CA ARG A 87 19.15 12.20 -83.27
C ARG A 87 20.57 11.67 -83.07
N ASP A 88 21.36 12.30 -82.19
CA ASP A 88 22.77 11.97 -82.00
C ASP A 88 23.02 10.59 -81.40
N ALA A 89 22.04 10.06 -80.65
CA ALA A 89 22.06 8.71 -80.10
C ALA A 89 21.25 7.70 -80.93
N GLY A 90 20.57 8.16 -81.99
CA GLY A 90 19.57 7.39 -82.72
C GLY A 90 20.12 6.11 -83.31
N GLU A 91 21.34 6.14 -83.87
CA GLU A 91 21.97 4.95 -84.43
C GLU A 91 22.30 3.92 -83.36
N ALA A 92 22.92 4.34 -82.25
CA ALA A 92 23.34 3.46 -81.17
C ALA A 92 22.12 2.79 -80.51
N VAL A 93 21.10 3.58 -80.17
CA VAL A 93 19.85 3.07 -79.56
C VAL A 93 19.15 2.08 -80.49
N LEU A 94 19.11 2.33 -81.81
CA LEU A 94 18.52 1.41 -82.77
C LEU A 94 19.33 0.11 -82.95
N ARG A 95 20.67 0.17 -82.83
CA ARG A 95 21.52 -1.03 -82.84
C ARG A 95 21.33 -1.88 -81.58
N GLU A 96 21.33 -1.26 -80.40
CA GLU A 96 21.07 -1.96 -79.13
C GLU A 96 19.67 -2.57 -79.11
N ALA A 97 18.67 -1.83 -79.58
CA ALA A 97 17.30 -2.34 -79.72
C ALA A 97 17.22 -3.50 -80.71
N TYR A 98 17.98 -3.47 -81.81
CA TYR A 98 18.09 -4.60 -82.72
C TYR A 98 18.71 -5.82 -82.05
N GLU A 99 19.77 -5.66 -81.25
CA GLU A 99 20.41 -6.77 -80.52
C GLU A 99 19.47 -7.35 -79.47
N ALA A 100 18.77 -6.50 -78.71
CA ALA A 100 17.76 -6.91 -77.75
C ALA A 100 16.61 -7.68 -78.44
N LEU A 101 16.11 -7.18 -79.58
CA LEU A 101 15.12 -7.92 -80.37
C LEU A 101 15.69 -9.17 -81.03
N ASP A 102 16.98 -9.23 -81.38
CA ASP A 102 17.60 -10.46 -81.89
C ASP A 102 17.70 -11.53 -80.80
N ALA A 103 17.98 -11.12 -79.56
CA ALA A 103 17.93 -11.99 -78.39
C ALA A 103 16.51 -12.49 -78.13
N ILE A 104 15.50 -11.60 -78.11
CA ILE A 104 14.08 -12.00 -77.98
C ILE A 104 13.70 -12.93 -79.14
N LYS A 105 14.09 -12.62 -80.38
CA LYS A 105 13.79 -13.50 -81.52
C LYS A 105 14.39 -14.89 -81.34
N LYS A 106 15.63 -14.98 -80.86
CA LYS A 106 16.30 -16.27 -80.60
C LYS A 106 15.58 -17.03 -79.49
N ALA A 107 15.16 -16.35 -78.43
CA ALA A 107 14.38 -16.93 -77.34
C ALA A 107 13.01 -17.44 -77.84
N VAL A 108 12.21 -16.57 -78.48
CA VAL A 108 10.90 -16.92 -79.05
C VAL A 108 11.02 -18.08 -80.04
N ARG A 109 12.05 -18.10 -80.89
CA ARG A 109 12.29 -19.23 -81.80
C ARG A 109 12.67 -20.52 -81.08
N LYS A 110 13.45 -20.44 -80.00
CA LYS A 110 13.75 -21.62 -79.18
C LYS A 110 12.45 -22.21 -78.63
N GLU A 111 11.54 -21.36 -78.16
CA GLU A 111 10.22 -21.78 -77.68
C GLU A 111 9.33 -22.34 -78.79
N VAL A 112 9.28 -21.68 -79.96
CA VAL A 112 8.53 -22.17 -81.13
C VAL A 112 9.05 -23.53 -81.61
N GLU A 113 10.38 -23.75 -81.63
CA GLU A 113 10.96 -25.04 -82.00
C GLU A 113 10.73 -26.11 -80.93
N ALA A 114 10.80 -25.75 -79.64
CA ALA A 114 10.45 -26.66 -78.55
C ALA A 114 8.98 -27.09 -78.63
N GLU A 115 8.08 -26.16 -78.91
CA GLU A 115 6.64 -26.40 -79.04
C GLU A 115 6.29 -27.18 -80.33
N LYS A 116 7.01 -26.92 -81.43
CA LYS A 116 6.86 -27.68 -82.67
C LYS A 116 7.37 -29.12 -82.55
N GLY A 117 8.46 -29.33 -81.82
CA GLY A 117 9.05 -30.65 -81.56
C GLY A 117 8.24 -31.48 -80.57
N ASN A 118 7.67 -30.83 -79.54
CA ASN A 118 6.89 -31.45 -78.49
C ASN A 118 5.66 -30.59 -78.13
N PRO A 119 4.56 -30.69 -78.90
CA PRO A 119 3.37 -29.86 -78.70
C PRO A 119 2.81 -29.95 -77.27
N GLY A 120 2.54 -28.80 -76.66
CA GLY A 120 2.04 -28.63 -75.30
C GLY A 120 3.11 -28.63 -74.20
N PHE A 121 4.39 -28.88 -74.53
CA PHE A 121 5.46 -28.92 -73.53
C PHE A 121 5.74 -27.55 -72.91
N VAL A 122 5.80 -26.49 -73.73
CA VAL A 122 6.15 -25.14 -73.24
C VAL A 122 5.07 -24.64 -72.27
N ALA A 123 3.79 -24.91 -72.58
CA ALA A 123 2.67 -24.57 -71.71
C ALA A 123 2.75 -25.29 -70.35
N LYS A 124 3.05 -26.60 -70.36
CA LYS A 124 3.26 -27.38 -69.13
C LYS A 124 4.46 -26.89 -68.32
N ARG A 125 5.57 -26.51 -68.99
CA ARG A 125 6.77 -25.95 -68.35
C ARG A 125 6.46 -24.66 -67.59
N GLU A 126 5.75 -23.73 -68.23
CA GLU A 126 5.38 -22.47 -67.60
C GLU A 126 4.36 -22.68 -66.46
N ALA A 127 3.41 -23.61 -66.61
CA ALA A 127 2.49 -23.95 -65.53
C ALA A 127 3.24 -24.46 -64.28
N VAL A 128 4.25 -25.33 -64.45
CA VAL A 128 5.10 -25.80 -63.34
C VAL A 128 5.89 -24.65 -62.71
N LYS A 129 6.46 -23.76 -63.51
CA LYS A 129 7.20 -22.58 -63.02
C LYS A 129 6.33 -21.66 -62.16
N VAL A 130 5.08 -21.42 -62.57
CA VAL A 130 4.13 -20.63 -61.78
C VAL A 130 3.81 -21.32 -60.46
N LEU A 131 3.52 -22.62 -60.48
CA LEU A 131 3.24 -23.39 -59.26
C LEU A 131 4.43 -23.41 -58.29
N LEU A 132 5.66 -23.55 -58.78
CA LEU A 132 6.86 -23.45 -57.95
C LEU A 132 7.00 -22.07 -57.31
N GLY A 133 6.71 -20.99 -58.04
CA GLY A 133 6.69 -19.64 -57.48
C GLY A 133 5.64 -19.43 -56.40
N GLN A 134 4.44 -20.03 -56.57
CA GLN A 134 3.41 -20.03 -55.53
C GLN A 134 3.85 -20.78 -54.27
N LEU A 135 4.51 -21.93 -54.44
CA LEU A 135 5.04 -22.74 -53.34
C LEU A 135 6.16 -22.03 -52.58
N ASP A 136 7.06 -21.33 -53.28
CA ASP A 136 8.11 -20.54 -52.65
C ASP A 136 7.56 -19.38 -51.80
N ALA A 137 6.47 -18.76 -52.26
CA ALA A 137 5.79 -17.69 -51.55
C ALA A 137 4.83 -18.18 -50.45
N HIS A 138 4.58 -19.49 -50.36
CA HIS A 138 3.63 -20.04 -49.39
C HIS A 138 4.21 -20.03 -47.98
N ALA A 139 3.38 -19.71 -46.97
CA ALA A 139 3.80 -19.66 -45.56
C ALA A 139 4.39 -20.98 -45.03
N GLN A 140 4.06 -22.10 -45.69
CA GLN A 140 4.53 -23.46 -45.36
C GLN A 140 5.56 -24.00 -46.35
N ALA A 141 6.27 -23.14 -47.10
CA ALA A 141 7.29 -23.54 -48.07
C ALA A 141 8.34 -24.51 -47.48
N ALA A 142 8.74 -24.29 -46.22
CA ALA A 142 9.68 -25.15 -45.51
C ALA A 142 9.15 -26.59 -45.33
N HIS A 143 7.86 -26.76 -45.02
CA HIS A 143 7.24 -28.06 -44.81
C HIS A 143 7.23 -28.90 -46.08
N VAL A 144 6.89 -28.28 -47.21
CA VAL A 144 6.78 -28.96 -48.51
C VAL A 144 8.09 -29.03 -49.30
N LYS A 145 9.18 -28.50 -48.72
CA LYS A 145 10.47 -28.35 -49.40
C LYS A 145 10.96 -29.63 -50.08
N PRO A 146 10.93 -30.83 -49.46
CA PRO A 146 11.39 -32.06 -50.11
C PRO A 146 10.65 -32.37 -51.42
N TRP A 147 9.35 -32.11 -51.49
CA TRP A 147 8.56 -32.33 -52.71
C TRP A 147 8.83 -31.25 -53.75
N THR A 148 9.00 -29.99 -53.33
CA THR A 148 9.33 -28.89 -54.24
C THR A 148 10.73 -29.02 -54.84
N ASP A 149 11.72 -29.47 -54.08
CA ASP A 149 13.09 -29.74 -54.57
C ASP A 149 13.07 -30.87 -55.62
N GLN A 150 12.28 -31.91 -55.37
CA GLN A 150 12.11 -33.00 -56.33
C GLN A 150 11.36 -32.54 -57.58
N ALA A 151 10.32 -31.70 -57.44
CA ALA A 151 9.62 -31.12 -58.58
C ALA A 151 10.55 -30.24 -59.43
N ARG A 152 11.44 -29.45 -58.81
CA ARG A 152 12.50 -28.69 -59.53
C ARG A 152 13.46 -29.62 -60.26
N THR A 153 13.84 -30.73 -59.66
CA THR A 153 14.71 -31.74 -60.29
C THR A 153 14.06 -32.32 -61.53
N ASP A 154 12.79 -32.74 -61.44
CA ASP A 154 12.05 -33.26 -62.60
C ASP A 154 11.74 -32.19 -63.65
N TRP A 155 11.49 -30.95 -63.23
CA TRP A 155 11.33 -29.80 -64.13
C TRP A 155 12.59 -29.52 -64.95
N ASN A 156 13.75 -29.46 -64.29
CA ASN A 156 15.05 -29.27 -64.94
C ASN A 156 15.39 -30.43 -65.89
N GLU A 157 15.13 -31.67 -65.46
CA GLU A 157 15.37 -32.86 -66.29
C GLU A 157 14.44 -32.91 -67.50
N ALA A 158 13.17 -32.49 -67.34
CA ALA A 158 12.23 -32.38 -68.46
C ALA A 158 12.73 -31.41 -69.53
N ILE A 159 13.27 -30.25 -69.12
CA ILE A 159 13.86 -29.26 -70.04
C ILE A 159 15.06 -29.87 -70.77
N ARG A 160 15.97 -30.55 -70.04
CA ARG A 160 17.14 -31.20 -70.62
C ARG A 160 16.78 -32.27 -71.66
N LEU A 161 15.81 -33.13 -71.34
CA LEU A 161 15.31 -34.17 -72.23
C LEU A 161 14.61 -33.58 -73.47
N ASN A 162 13.87 -32.48 -73.30
CA ASN A 162 13.23 -31.80 -74.42
C ASN A 162 14.27 -31.22 -75.39
N ASP A 163 15.30 -30.55 -74.85
CA ASP A 163 16.41 -30.01 -75.64
C ASP A 163 17.21 -31.13 -76.34
N ALA A 164 17.29 -32.32 -75.74
CA ALA A 164 17.86 -33.54 -76.34
C ALA A 164 16.93 -34.26 -77.34
N LYS A 165 15.76 -33.69 -77.65
CA LYS A 165 14.72 -34.25 -78.54
C LYS A 165 14.13 -35.59 -78.07
N GLN A 166 14.22 -35.88 -76.77
CA GLN A 166 13.68 -37.06 -76.12
C GLN A 166 12.25 -36.79 -75.62
N TYR A 167 11.35 -36.43 -76.55
CA TYR A 167 10.06 -35.82 -76.22
C TYR A 167 9.14 -36.64 -75.29
N PRO A 168 8.93 -37.96 -75.49
CA PRO A 168 8.08 -38.73 -74.59
C PRO A 168 8.59 -38.72 -73.14
N GLN A 169 9.91 -38.75 -72.96
CA GLN A 169 10.55 -38.74 -71.64
C GLN A 169 10.49 -37.35 -71.01
N ALA A 170 10.67 -36.29 -71.82
CA ALA A 170 10.49 -34.91 -71.39
C ALA A 170 9.05 -34.63 -70.93
N THR A 171 8.05 -35.09 -71.69
CA THR A 171 6.63 -34.94 -71.35
C THR A 171 6.28 -35.71 -70.08
N ALA A 172 6.77 -36.94 -69.92
CA ALA A 172 6.58 -37.70 -68.68
C ALA A 172 7.19 -36.99 -67.46
N LYS A 173 8.39 -36.40 -67.61
CA LYS A 173 9.05 -35.66 -66.53
C LYS A 173 8.35 -34.36 -66.16
N ILE A 174 7.87 -33.57 -67.14
CA ILE A 174 7.16 -32.33 -66.83
C ILE A 174 5.79 -32.59 -66.20
N ASP A 175 5.09 -33.64 -66.62
CA ASP A 175 3.84 -34.06 -65.99
C ASP A 175 4.07 -34.54 -64.55
N ALA A 176 5.18 -35.26 -64.31
CA ALA A 176 5.59 -35.66 -62.96
C ALA A 176 5.99 -34.46 -62.09
N ALA A 177 6.62 -33.43 -62.65
CA ALA A 177 6.94 -32.19 -61.95
C ALA A 177 5.67 -31.41 -61.59
N LYS A 178 4.72 -31.28 -62.53
CA LYS A 178 3.44 -30.62 -62.30
C LYS A 178 2.62 -31.33 -61.22
N LYS A 179 2.47 -32.65 -61.34
CA LYS A 179 1.75 -33.47 -60.35
C LYS A 179 2.32 -33.26 -58.94
N ARG A 180 3.66 -33.26 -58.79
CA ARG A 180 4.29 -32.99 -57.48
C ARG A 180 4.04 -31.58 -56.97
N CYS A 181 4.03 -30.58 -57.85
CA CYS A 181 3.70 -29.22 -57.44
C CYS A 181 2.24 -29.11 -56.96
N ASP A 182 1.29 -29.75 -57.66
CA ASP A 182 -0.11 -29.77 -57.26
C ASP A 182 -0.29 -30.48 -55.90
N GLU A 183 0.36 -31.64 -55.71
CA GLU A 183 0.36 -32.40 -54.45
C GLU A 183 1.02 -31.61 -53.31
N ALA A 184 2.13 -30.92 -53.58
CA ALA A 184 2.82 -30.07 -52.61
C ALA A 184 1.93 -28.87 -52.22
N LEU A 185 1.26 -28.23 -53.17
CA LEU A 185 0.40 -27.08 -52.88
C LEU A 185 -0.80 -27.50 -52.01
N ALA A 186 -1.41 -28.64 -52.32
CA ALA A 186 -2.47 -29.22 -51.51
C ALA A 186 -1.99 -29.61 -50.10
N ALA A 187 -0.81 -30.23 -49.98
CA ALA A 187 -0.22 -30.58 -48.69
C ALA A 187 0.15 -29.33 -47.85
N ALA A 188 0.67 -28.28 -48.49
CA ALA A 188 0.98 -27.01 -47.85
C ALA A 188 -0.27 -26.36 -47.23
N GLY A 189 -1.38 -26.35 -47.99
CA GLY A 189 -2.67 -25.86 -47.51
C GLY A 189 -3.20 -26.67 -46.32
N LYS A 190 -3.25 -27.99 -46.44
CA LYS A 190 -3.73 -28.87 -45.35
C LYS A 190 -2.85 -28.80 -44.10
N PHE A 191 -1.54 -28.69 -44.26
CA PHE A 191 -0.64 -28.51 -43.12
C PHE A 191 -0.85 -27.15 -42.43
N ASN A 192 -1.15 -26.11 -43.21
CA ASN A 192 -1.51 -24.80 -42.66
C ASN A 192 -2.81 -24.91 -41.84
N ASP A 193 -3.84 -25.58 -42.36
CA ASP A 193 -5.10 -25.83 -41.62
C ASP A 193 -4.87 -26.64 -40.33
N TYR A 194 -3.96 -27.62 -40.37
CA TYR A 194 -3.52 -28.35 -39.19
C TYR A 194 -2.87 -27.45 -38.15
N ARG A 195 -1.89 -26.63 -38.54
CA ARG A 195 -1.22 -25.68 -37.63
C ARG A 195 -2.21 -24.75 -36.95
N ILE A 196 -3.19 -24.26 -37.71
CA ILE A 196 -4.28 -23.40 -37.20
C ILE A 196 -5.12 -24.17 -36.17
N ALA A 197 -5.54 -25.39 -36.50
CA ALA A 197 -6.31 -26.22 -35.57
C ALA A 197 -5.53 -26.61 -34.31
N ARG A 198 -4.20 -26.70 -34.39
CA ARG A 198 -3.28 -27.05 -33.29
C ARG A 198 -2.97 -25.86 -32.37
N ALA A 199 -3.02 -24.63 -32.89
CA ALA A 199 -2.62 -23.44 -32.14
C ALA A 199 -3.34 -23.27 -30.78
N PRO A 200 -4.68 -23.44 -30.67
CA PRO A 200 -5.37 -23.35 -29.39
C PRO A 200 -4.88 -24.38 -28.36
N ALA A 201 -4.63 -25.63 -28.78
CA ALA A 201 -4.09 -26.66 -27.89
C ALA A 201 -2.65 -26.36 -27.46
N THR A 202 -1.85 -25.72 -28.33
CA THR A 202 -0.47 -25.33 -28.03
C THR A 202 -0.41 -24.22 -26.99
N GLY A 203 -1.18 -23.14 -27.20
CA GLY A 203 -1.28 -22.05 -26.23
C GLY A 203 -1.84 -22.54 -24.90
N THR A 204 -2.84 -23.42 -24.94
CA THR A 204 -3.38 -24.05 -23.74
C THR A 204 -2.36 -24.99 -23.08
N LEU A 205 -1.55 -25.74 -23.81
CA LEU A 205 -0.57 -26.60 -23.16
C LEU A 205 0.53 -25.80 -22.48
N LYS A 206 0.99 -24.70 -23.12
CA LYS A 206 1.97 -23.77 -22.54
C LYS A 206 1.54 -23.31 -21.15
N THR A 207 0.33 -22.77 -21.03
CA THR A 207 -0.11 -22.22 -19.74
C THR A 207 -0.61 -23.28 -18.74
N MET A 208 -0.73 -24.56 -19.14
CA MET A 208 -0.91 -25.67 -18.18
C MET A 208 0.39 -26.05 -17.48
N ALA A 209 1.55 -25.87 -18.14
CA ALA A 209 2.87 -26.20 -17.60
C ALA A 209 3.18 -25.41 -16.31
N ASP A 210 2.68 -24.18 -16.22
CA ASP A 210 3.06 -23.23 -15.18
C ASP A 210 2.12 -23.24 -13.96
N MET A 211 0.88 -23.75 -14.08
CA MET A 211 -0.16 -23.51 -13.06
C MET A 211 -0.92 -24.76 -12.56
N TYR A 212 -1.19 -25.77 -13.40
CA TYR A 212 -2.28 -26.73 -13.10
C TYR A 212 -1.98 -28.22 -13.26
N ALA A 213 -0.96 -28.59 -14.04
CA ALA A 213 -0.80 -29.99 -14.39
C ALA A 213 0.02 -30.76 -13.34
N THR A 214 -0.48 -31.93 -12.92
CA THR A 214 0.45 -32.99 -12.53
C THR A 214 1.34 -33.28 -13.73
N ALA A 215 2.61 -33.64 -13.51
CA ALA A 215 3.52 -33.98 -14.61
C ALA A 215 2.90 -35.01 -15.59
N ALA A 216 2.03 -35.90 -15.09
CA ALA A 216 1.30 -36.89 -15.88
C ALA A 216 0.26 -36.29 -16.86
N THR A 217 -0.55 -35.32 -16.44
CA THR A 217 -1.59 -34.72 -17.32
C THR A 217 -0.95 -33.88 -18.43
N TYR A 218 0.06 -33.06 -18.09
CA TYR A 218 0.82 -32.29 -19.07
C TYR A 218 1.50 -33.21 -20.09
N THR A 219 2.26 -34.20 -19.60
CA THR A 219 2.95 -35.17 -20.46
C THR A 219 1.96 -35.95 -21.33
N GLY A 220 0.80 -36.33 -20.78
CA GLY A 220 -0.25 -37.01 -21.53
C GLY A 220 -0.76 -36.19 -22.73
N TYR A 221 -1.06 -34.92 -22.52
CA TYR A 221 -1.49 -34.03 -23.60
C TYR A 221 -0.36 -33.69 -24.58
N GLN A 222 0.86 -33.48 -24.10
CA GLN A 222 2.03 -33.28 -24.95
C GLN A 222 2.25 -34.48 -25.88
N ASN A 223 2.13 -35.70 -25.36
CA ASN A 223 2.25 -36.92 -26.15
C ASN A 223 1.13 -37.04 -27.21
N GLN A 224 -0.10 -36.65 -26.88
CA GLN A 224 -1.21 -36.62 -27.84
C GLN A 224 -0.97 -35.60 -28.96
N LEU A 225 -0.43 -34.41 -28.65
CA LEU A 225 -0.04 -33.43 -29.66
C LEU A 225 1.11 -33.95 -30.53
N ASN A 226 2.14 -34.53 -29.93
CA ASN A 226 3.25 -35.14 -30.68
C ASN A 226 2.77 -36.26 -31.61
N ALA A 227 1.79 -37.06 -31.18
CA ALA A 227 1.17 -38.08 -32.04
C ALA A 227 0.41 -37.46 -33.22
N ALA A 228 -0.30 -36.35 -33.01
CA ALA A 228 -0.94 -35.61 -34.10
C ALA A 228 0.10 -34.95 -35.04
N ASP A 229 1.21 -34.43 -34.50
CA ASP A 229 2.32 -33.88 -35.30
C ASP A 229 2.90 -34.96 -36.23
N ALA A 230 3.08 -36.19 -35.73
CA ALA A 230 3.55 -37.32 -36.52
C ALA A 230 2.57 -37.70 -37.66
N GLN A 231 1.27 -37.50 -37.46
CA GLN A 231 0.24 -37.68 -38.51
C GLN A 231 0.26 -36.56 -39.56
N ALA A 232 0.67 -35.34 -39.17
CA ALA A 232 0.72 -34.16 -40.02
C ALA A 232 2.05 -33.97 -40.77
N THR A 233 2.81 -35.06 -41.01
CA THR A 233 4.02 -35.01 -41.84
C THR A 233 3.71 -35.22 -43.32
N LEU A 234 4.62 -34.82 -44.21
CA LEU A 234 4.54 -35.15 -45.64
C LEU A 234 4.48 -36.65 -45.90
N ALA A 235 5.17 -37.47 -45.08
CA ALA A 235 5.28 -38.90 -45.28
C ALA A 235 3.96 -39.64 -45.00
N THR A 236 3.21 -39.19 -43.98
CA THR A 236 1.92 -39.78 -43.61
C THR A 236 0.76 -39.16 -44.37
N GLY A 237 0.79 -37.83 -44.60
CA GLY A 237 -0.27 -37.11 -45.29
C GLY A 237 -1.63 -37.12 -44.58
N GLN A 238 -1.69 -37.52 -43.31
CA GLN A 238 -2.92 -37.72 -42.52
C GLN A 238 -3.43 -36.41 -41.89
N TYR A 239 -3.39 -35.30 -42.63
CA TYR A 239 -3.72 -33.97 -42.10
C TYR A 239 -5.14 -33.86 -41.55
N ASP A 240 -6.13 -34.44 -42.22
CA ASP A 240 -7.54 -34.36 -41.79
C ASP A 240 -7.75 -35.11 -40.45
N GLN A 241 -7.05 -36.24 -40.25
CA GLN A 241 -7.06 -36.99 -38.98
C GLN A 241 -6.35 -36.20 -37.88
N ALA A 242 -5.19 -35.62 -38.19
CA ALA A 242 -4.43 -34.78 -37.28
C ALA A 242 -5.25 -33.54 -36.84
N ILE A 243 -5.99 -32.90 -37.75
CA ILE A 243 -6.90 -31.77 -37.47
C ILE A 243 -8.01 -32.19 -36.51
N VAL A 244 -8.66 -33.34 -36.75
CA VAL A 244 -9.70 -33.88 -35.85
C VAL A 244 -9.10 -34.17 -34.47
N ALA A 245 -7.91 -34.76 -34.41
CA ALA A 245 -7.22 -35.08 -33.17
C ALA A 245 -6.90 -33.81 -32.36
N VAL A 246 -6.27 -32.79 -32.94
CA VAL A 246 -5.92 -31.56 -32.20
C VAL A 246 -7.13 -30.76 -31.75
N LYS A 247 -8.23 -30.77 -32.51
CA LYS A 247 -9.51 -30.17 -32.08
C LYS A 247 -10.11 -30.91 -30.87
N ALA A 248 -10.05 -32.25 -30.87
CA ALA A 248 -10.50 -33.05 -29.73
C ALA A 248 -9.61 -32.82 -28.49
N ILE A 249 -8.29 -32.75 -28.68
CA ILE A 249 -7.32 -32.43 -27.63
C ILE A 249 -7.62 -31.05 -27.03
N ALA A 250 -7.77 -30.02 -27.86
CA ALA A 250 -8.10 -28.66 -27.41
C ALA A 250 -9.41 -28.62 -26.60
N LYS A 251 -10.44 -29.33 -27.05
CA LYS A 251 -11.72 -29.43 -26.34
C LYS A 251 -11.58 -30.09 -24.97
N ASN A 252 -10.80 -31.17 -24.87
CA ASN A 252 -10.56 -31.87 -23.60
C ASN A 252 -9.75 -31.00 -22.63
N MET A 253 -8.68 -30.35 -23.10
CA MET A 253 -7.92 -29.38 -22.31
C MET A 253 -8.82 -28.25 -21.79
N ALA A 254 -9.70 -27.70 -22.63
CA ALA A 254 -10.64 -26.66 -22.25
C ALA A 254 -11.61 -27.11 -21.14
N ALA A 255 -12.11 -28.34 -21.21
CA ALA A 255 -12.98 -28.91 -20.18
C ALA A 255 -12.24 -29.11 -18.85
N ASP A 256 -11.00 -29.61 -18.89
CA ASP A 256 -10.17 -29.77 -17.69
C ASP A 256 -9.86 -28.43 -17.04
N ARG A 257 -9.47 -27.43 -17.84
CA ARG A 257 -9.23 -26.06 -17.40
C ARG A 257 -10.43 -25.43 -16.73
N LYS A 258 -11.60 -25.54 -17.37
CA LYS A 258 -12.86 -25.06 -16.82
C LYS A 258 -13.06 -25.61 -15.41
N ARG A 259 -12.96 -26.94 -15.28
CA ARG A 259 -13.13 -27.62 -13.99
C ARG A 259 -12.12 -27.15 -12.95
N TRP A 260 -10.84 -27.06 -13.30
CA TRP A 260 -9.80 -26.65 -12.35
C TRP A 260 -9.95 -25.20 -11.90
N LEU A 261 -10.22 -24.28 -12.82
CA LEU A 261 -10.42 -22.87 -12.48
C LEU A 261 -11.71 -22.66 -11.67
N GLU A 262 -12.81 -23.34 -12.04
CA GLU A 262 -14.05 -23.33 -11.24
C GLU A 262 -13.79 -23.86 -9.84
N GLN A 263 -13.00 -24.92 -9.70
CA GLN A 263 -12.60 -25.45 -8.39
C GLN A 263 -11.75 -24.43 -7.62
N GLU A 264 -10.72 -23.85 -8.23
CA GLU A 264 -9.85 -22.87 -7.59
C GLU A 264 -10.62 -21.62 -7.13
N LEU A 265 -11.54 -21.12 -7.96
CA LEU A 265 -12.44 -20.00 -7.62
C LEU A 265 -13.35 -20.35 -6.45
N ASN A 266 -13.98 -21.54 -6.47
CA ASN A 266 -14.82 -21.98 -5.36
C ASN A 266 -14.01 -22.15 -4.08
N ASP A 267 -12.82 -22.73 -4.16
CA ASP A 267 -11.92 -22.89 -3.01
C ASP A 267 -11.49 -21.52 -2.46
N ALA A 268 -11.17 -20.55 -3.32
CA ALA A 268 -10.85 -19.18 -2.91
C ALA A 268 -12.04 -18.49 -2.23
N ILE A 269 -13.24 -18.58 -2.81
CA ILE A 269 -14.47 -18.04 -2.23
C ILE A 269 -14.76 -18.67 -0.86
N ASN A 270 -14.73 -20.00 -0.76
CA ASN A 270 -14.99 -20.73 0.47
C ASN A 270 -13.96 -20.39 1.56
N ASN A 271 -12.69 -20.26 1.19
CA ASN A 271 -11.62 -19.85 2.10
C ASN A 271 -11.89 -18.45 2.66
N LEU A 272 -12.26 -17.48 1.81
CA LEU A 272 -12.56 -16.12 2.25
C LEU A 272 -13.87 -16.04 3.06
N GLN A 273 -14.90 -16.81 2.72
CA GLN A 273 -16.15 -16.86 3.48
C GLN A 273 -15.98 -17.48 4.88
N SER A 274 -14.97 -18.33 5.04
CA SER A 274 -14.62 -18.96 6.33
C SER A 274 -13.63 -18.11 7.14
N ALA A 275 -13.07 -17.05 6.57
CA ALA A 275 -12.13 -16.16 7.26
C ALA A 275 -12.83 -15.29 8.32
N PRO A 276 -12.14 -14.88 9.39
CA PRO A 276 -12.71 -13.92 10.35
C PRO A 276 -13.07 -12.62 9.63
N GLN A 277 -14.15 -11.95 10.01
CA GLN A 277 -14.56 -10.69 9.36
C GLN A 277 -14.83 -10.81 7.84
N ALA A 278 -15.20 -11.99 7.32
CA ALA A 278 -15.52 -12.20 5.90
C ALA A 278 -16.55 -11.21 5.35
N ASP A 279 -17.56 -10.83 6.15
CA ASP A 279 -18.58 -9.85 5.77
C ASP A 279 -17.98 -8.49 5.38
N PHE A 280 -16.83 -8.11 5.94
CA PHE A 280 -16.15 -6.84 5.64
C PHE A 280 -15.63 -6.76 4.20
N ILE A 281 -15.30 -7.90 3.58
CA ILE A 281 -14.78 -7.99 2.20
C ILE A 281 -15.79 -8.58 1.22
N LYS A 282 -17.04 -8.78 1.66
CA LYS A 282 -18.09 -9.46 0.89
C LYS A 282 -18.34 -8.80 -0.47
N ASP A 283 -18.46 -7.48 -0.48
CA ASP A 283 -18.74 -6.69 -1.68
C ASP A 283 -17.49 -6.31 -2.49
N ASP A 284 -16.29 -6.72 -2.04
CA ASP A 284 -15.00 -6.49 -2.71
C ASP A 284 -14.45 -7.81 -3.28
N CYS A 285 -13.51 -8.46 -2.59
CA CYS A 285 -12.83 -9.67 -3.09
C CYS A 285 -13.80 -10.84 -3.37
N ILE A 286 -14.75 -11.11 -2.46
CA ILE A 286 -15.66 -12.27 -2.62
C ILE A 286 -16.57 -12.07 -3.83
N LYS A 287 -17.21 -10.91 -3.95
CA LYS A 287 -18.07 -10.57 -5.09
C LYS A 287 -17.30 -10.55 -6.42
N THR A 288 -16.05 -10.09 -6.40
CA THR A 288 -15.18 -10.11 -7.59
C THR A 288 -14.90 -11.55 -8.03
N LEU A 289 -14.51 -12.44 -7.11
CA LEU A 289 -14.31 -13.86 -7.41
C LEU A 289 -15.59 -14.54 -7.90
N GLN A 290 -16.75 -14.24 -7.31
CA GLN A 290 -18.04 -14.75 -7.79
C GLN A 290 -18.36 -14.29 -9.22
N THR A 291 -18.02 -13.05 -9.56
CA THR A 291 -18.19 -12.51 -10.91
C THR A 291 -17.26 -13.22 -11.90
N LEU A 292 -16.01 -13.48 -11.52
CA LEU A 292 -15.08 -14.27 -12.33
C LEU A 292 -15.61 -15.69 -12.55
N LEU A 293 -16.07 -16.36 -11.50
CA LEU A 293 -16.67 -17.70 -11.56
C LEU A 293 -17.85 -17.76 -12.54
N ALA A 294 -18.76 -16.79 -12.48
CA ALA A 294 -19.90 -16.72 -13.39
C ALA A 294 -19.48 -16.52 -14.86
N SER A 295 -18.32 -15.93 -15.12
CA SER A 295 -17.81 -15.66 -16.47
C SER A 295 -17.11 -16.84 -17.14
N VAL A 296 -16.61 -17.82 -16.37
CA VAL A 296 -15.81 -18.95 -16.87
C VAL A 296 -16.49 -19.72 -18.01
N PRO A 297 -17.78 -20.12 -17.92
CA PRO A 297 -18.43 -20.85 -19.00
C PRO A 297 -18.47 -20.08 -20.33
N GLY A 298 -18.69 -18.76 -20.27
CA GLY A 298 -18.69 -17.90 -21.44
C GLY A 298 -17.32 -17.79 -22.10
N LYS A 299 -16.24 -17.69 -21.29
CA LYS A 299 -14.86 -17.66 -21.78
C LYS A 299 -14.45 -18.96 -22.46
N VAL A 300 -14.81 -20.10 -21.87
CA VAL A 300 -14.56 -21.43 -22.45
C VAL A 300 -15.30 -21.60 -23.78
N ALA A 301 -16.58 -21.19 -23.84
CA ALA A 301 -17.38 -21.23 -25.07
C ALA A 301 -16.79 -20.33 -26.18
N ALA A 302 -16.19 -19.20 -25.81
CA ALA A 302 -15.54 -18.26 -26.72
C ALA A 302 -14.10 -18.62 -27.10
N GLY A 303 -13.56 -19.75 -26.62
CA GLY A 303 -12.17 -20.17 -26.87
C GLY A 303 -11.11 -19.23 -26.26
N ASP A 304 -11.48 -18.49 -25.20
CA ASP A 304 -10.67 -17.43 -24.60
C ASP A 304 -9.69 -17.95 -23.53
N TYR A 305 -8.76 -18.81 -23.94
CA TYR A 305 -7.90 -19.53 -23.00
C TYR A 305 -6.86 -18.65 -22.30
N ALA A 306 -6.52 -17.48 -22.87
CA ALA A 306 -5.61 -16.54 -22.22
C ALA A 306 -6.29 -15.85 -21.03
N SER A 307 -7.55 -15.41 -21.20
CA SER A 307 -8.34 -14.84 -20.10
C SER A 307 -8.51 -15.82 -18.94
N LEU A 308 -8.58 -17.13 -19.20
CA LEU A 308 -8.62 -18.14 -18.13
C LEU A 308 -7.32 -18.17 -17.29
N ASN A 309 -6.15 -17.89 -17.89
CA ASN A 309 -4.88 -17.82 -17.14
C ASN A 309 -4.82 -16.54 -16.31
N LEU A 310 -5.22 -15.42 -16.91
CA LEU A 310 -5.35 -14.14 -16.22
C LEU A 310 -6.28 -14.24 -15.01
N MET A 311 -7.39 -14.95 -15.16
CA MET A 311 -8.31 -15.23 -14.06
C MET A 311 -7.64 -16.04 -12.95
N SER A 312 -6.83 -17.06 -13.27
CA SER A 312 -6.09 -17.82 -12.24
C SER A 312 -5.15 -16.95 -11.43
N THR A 313 -4.34 -16.12 -12.10
CA THR A 313 -3.47 -15.16 -11.40
C THR A 313 -4.28 -14.22 -10.49
N ALA A 314 -5.39 -13.68 -11.03
CA ALA A 314 -6.29 -12.81 -10.27
C ALA A 314 -6.94 -13.53 -9.07
N VAL A 315 -7.21 -14.84 -9.16
CA VAL A 315 -7.75 -15.63 -8.04
C VAL A 315 -6.75 -15.69 -6.88
N GLY A 316 -5.49 -15.98 -7.18
CA GLY A 316 -4.42 -15.96 -6.18
C GLY A 316 -4.29 -14.59 -5.51
N GLU A 317 -4.30 -13.52 -6.30
CA GLU A 317 -4.22 -12.13 -5.83
C GLU A 317 -5.38 -11.73 -4.93
N LEU A 318 -6.62 -11.94 -5.39
CA LEU A 318 -7.83 -11.58 -4.64
C LEU A 318 -7.99 -12.40 -3.37
N LYS A 319 -7.65 -13.70 -3.42
CA LYS A 319 -7.66 -14.58 -2.25
C LYS A 319 -6.67 -14.09 -1.20
N GLN A 320 -5.41 -13.88 -1.57
CA GLN A 320 -4.39 -13.47 -0.61
C GLN A 320 -4.70 -12.10 -0.03
N ARG A 321 -5.11 -11.14 -0.87
CA ARG A 321 -5.54 -9.80 -0.42
C ARG A 321 -6.71 -9.86 0.55
N GLY A 322 -7.73 -10.67 0.25
CA GLY A 322 -8.89 -10.85 1.12
C GLY A 322 -8.51 -11.45 2.49
N LEU A 323 -7.61 -12.44 2.51
CA LEU A 323 -7.08 -13.03 3.75
C LEU A 323 -6.27 -12.01 4.56
N ASP A 324 -5.41 -11.23 3.90
CA ASP A 324 -4.60 -10.21 4.58
C ASP A 324 -5.50 -9.14 5.22
N ILE A 325 -6.51 -8.63 4.50
CA ILE A 325 -7.46 -7.64 5.02
C ILE A 325 -8.25 -8.19 6.21
N THR A 326 -8.82 -9.40 6.07
CA THR A 326 -9.66 -10.02 7.11
C THR A 326 -8.90 -10.28 8.41
N LEU A 327 -7.67 -10.80 8.32
CA LEU A 327 -6.82 -11.06 9.48
C LEU A 327 -6.42 -9.76 10.20
N ARG A 328 -6.04 -8.72 9.46
CA ARG A 328 -5.68 -7.42 10.04
C ARG A 328 -6.89 -6.73 10.67
N ARG A 329 -8.06 -6.80 10.02
CA ARG A 329 -9.32 -6.28 10.56
C ARG A 329 -9.71 -6.98 11.86
N ASP A 330 -9.52 -8.29 11.96
CA ASP A 330 -9.84 -9.06 13.16
C ASP A 330 -9.01 -8.60 14.38
N VAL A 331 -7.71 -8.33 14.19
CA VAL A 331 -6.84 -7.75 15.23
C VAL A 331 -7.38 -6.40 15.69
N PHE A 332 -7.74 -5.52 14.75
CA PHE A 332 -8.34 -4.23 15.08
C PHE A 332 -9.65 -4.38 15.85
N VAL A 333 -10.58 -5.23 15.40
CA VAL A 333 -11.89 -5.43 16.05
C VAL A 333 -11.72 -5.91 17.49
N LYS A 334 -10.76 -6.81 17.74
CA LYS A 334 -10.43 -7.29 19.10
C LYS A 334 -9.84 -6.16 19.97
N ALA A 335 -8.90 -5.39 19.45
CA ALA A 335 -8.31 -4.26 20.17
C ALA A 335 -9.36 -3.18 20.49
N ARG A 336 -10.25 -2.88 19.53
CA ARG A 336 -11.36 -1.95 19.71
C ARG A 336 -12.33 -2.43 20.78
N ALA A 337 -12.69 -3.71 20.79
CA ALA A 337 -13.54 -4.29 21.83
C ALA A 337 -12.89 -4.20 23.22
N ALA A 338 -11.59 -4.48 23.32
CA ALA A 338 -10.84 -4.33 24.58
C ALA A 338 -10.78 -2.87 25.06
N ALA A 339 -10.60 -1.91 24.16
CA ALA A 339 -10.62 -0.48 24.47
C ALA A 339 -12.01 -0.03 24.98
N VAL A 340 -13.10 -0.43 24.30
CA VAL A 340 -14.47 -0.14 24.74
C VAL A 340 -14.76 -0.75 26.11
N SER A 341 -14.33 -1.99 26.35
CA SER A 341 -14.49 -2.65 27.64
C SER A 341 -13.74 -1.92 28.76
N ALA A 342 -12.50 -1.48 28.52
CA ALA A 342 -11.73 -0.69 29.48
C ALA A 342 -12.35 0.70 29.73
N LEU A 343 -13.03 1.28 28.74
CA LEU A 343 -13.68 2.59 28.84
C LEU A 343 -15.01 2.56 29.60
N ALA A 344 -15.72 1.43 29.59
CA ALA A 344 -17.03 1.26 30.22
C ALA A 344 -17.11 1.75 31.69
N PRO A 345 -16.19 1.37 32.61
CA PRO A 345 -16.24 1.87 33.99
C PRO A 345 -16.01 3.38 34.11
N ILE A 346 -15.19 3.97 33.23
CA ILE A 346 -14.98 5.43 33.20
C ILE A 346 -16.26 6.14 32.74
N LYS A 347 -16.92 5.60 31.72
CA LYS A 347 -18.16 6.17 31.16
C LYS A 347 -19.33 6.12 32.15
N ALA A 348 -19.41 5.06 32.96
CA ALA A 348 -20.41 4.93 34.02
C ALA A 348 -20.17 5.89 35.21
N CYS A 349 -18.95 6.41 35.35
CA CYS A 349 -18.60 7.36 36.39
C CYS A 349 -18.94 8.79 35.94
N ALA A 350 -20.04 9.36 36.45
CA ALA A 350 -20.56 10.67 36.02
C ALA A 350 -19.49 11.79 35.98
N PRO A 351 -18.56 11.91 36.94
CA PRO A 351 -17.52 12.94 36.87
C PRO A 351 -16.47 12.74 35.79
N LEU A 352 -16.30 11.53 35.28
CA LEU A 352 -15.33 11.21 34.24
C LEU A 352 -15.96 11.10 32.86
N THR A 353 -17.27 11.32 32.71
CA THR A 353 -17.99 11.19 31.44
C THR A 353 -17.41 12.07 30.34
N ALA A 354 -17.00 13.31 30.64
CA ALA A 354 -16.37 14.19 29.64
C ALA A 354 -15.04 13.62 29.13
N ARG A 355 -14.19 13.12 30.05
CA ARG A 355 -12.91 12.49 29.68
C ARG A 355 -13.14 11.19 28.91
N ALA A 356 -14.13 10.39 29.31
CA ALA A 356 -14.56 9.20 28.59
C ALA A 356 -15.02 9.56 27.16
N GLY A 357 -15.77 10.65 27.00
CA GLY A 357 -16.23 11.15 25.70
C GLY A 357 -15.09 11.54 24.76
N VAL A 358 -14.01 12.15 25.28
CA VAL A 358 -12.80 12.42 24.50
C VAL A 358 -12.15 11.12 24.00
N LEU A 359 -12.02 10.13 24.87
CA LEU A 359 -11.45 8.82 24.49
C LEU A 359 -12.35 8.06 23.50
N GLU A 360 -13.68 8.11 23.69
CA GLU A 360 -14.65 7.52 22.77
C GLU A 360 -14.63 8.20 21.40
N THR A 361 -14.42 9.53 21.36
CA THR A 361 -14.26 10.29 20.12
C THR A 361 -13.02 9.83 19.35
N ARG A 362 -11.90 9.54 20.02
CA ARG A 362 -10.71 8.99 19.34
C ARG A 362 -10.99 7.63 18.70
N LEU A 363 -11.80 6.78 19.33
CA LEU A 363 -12.20 5.50 18.74
C LEU A 363 -13.10 5.71 17.50
N THR A 364 -14.11 6.58 17.59
CA THR A 364 -15.13 6.73 16.53
C THR A 364 -14.72 7.66 15.40
N ALA A 365 -13.92 8.70 15.67
CA ALA A 365 -13.51 9.70 14.69
C ALA A 365 -12.12 9.46 14.09
N GLU A 366 -11.26 8.66 14.75
CA GLU A 366 -9.90 8.38 14.26
C GLU A 366 -9.71 6.89 13.93
N ALA A 367 -9.94 6.00 14.90
CA ALA A 367 -9.68 4.57 14.70
C ALA A 367 -10.65 3.90 13.71
N ASP A 368 -11.96 4.14 13.85
CA ASP A 368 -12.97 3.53 12.97
C ASP A 368 -12.81 3.94 11.50
N PRO A 369 -12.63 5.25 11.16
CA PRO A 369 -12.37 5.66 9.78
C PRO A 369 -11.04 5.13 9.22
N ALA A 370 -9.98 5.08 10.04
CA ALA A 370 -8.70 4.49 9.61
C ALA A 370 -8.84 3.01 9.26
N ALA A 371 -9.68 2.27 9.98
CA ALA A 371 -9.95 0.86 9.73
C ALA A 371 -11.06 0.59 8.68
N ALA A 372 -11.58 1.61 7.98
CA ALA A 372 -12.59 1.41 6.94
C ALA A 372 -12.00 0.71 5.70
N LEU A 373 -12.85 0.05 4.89
CA LEU A 373 -12.41 -0.66 3.67
C LEU A 373 -11.76 0.28 2.64
N THR A 374 -12.11 1.56 2.69
CA THR A 374 -11.53 2.62 1.84
C THR A 374 -10.17 3.14 2.31
N ALA A 375 -9.76 2.83 3.55
CA ALA A 375 -8.53 3.33 4.15
C ALA A 375 -7.53 2.21 4.48
N LEU A 376 -8.00 1.05 4.97
CA LEU A 376 -7.19 -0.14 5.29
C LEU A 376 -5.97 0.11 6.21
N ARG A 377 -6.03 1.15 7.06
CA ARG A 377 -5.01 1.53 8.05
C ARG A 377 -5.28 0.85 9.41
N PHE A 378 -5.32 -0.48 9.40
CA PHE A 378 -5.69 -1.27 10.58
C PHE A 378 -4.67 -1.19 11.72
N GLU A 379 -3.39 -1.09 11.39
CA GLU A 379 -2.30 -1.02 12.37
C GLU A 379 -2.36 0.30 13.15
N GLU A 380 -2.57 1.41 12.43
CA GLU A 380 -2.77 2.74 13.01
C GLU A 380 -4.02 2.77 13.88
N ALA A 381 -5.14 2.22 13.38
CA ALA A 381 -6.38 2.12 14.15
C ALA A 381 -6.22 1.27 15.42
N THR A 382 -5.49 0.15 15.32
CA THR A 382 -5.18 -0.72 16.47
C THR A 382 -4.33 0.00 17.50
N ALA A 383 -3.31 0.76 17.07
CA ALA A 383 -2.48 1.55 17.96
C ALA A 383 -3.29 2.62 18.71
N ILE A 384 -4.25 3.26 18.04
CA ILE A 384 -5.19 4.20 18.69
C ILE A 384 -6.04 3.48 19.74
N CYS A 385 -6.58 2.30 19.42
CA CYS A 385 -7.35 1.50 20.38
C CYS A 385 -6.51 1.11 21.61
N GLU A 386 -5.27 0.68 21.42
CA GLU A 386 -4.38 0.32 22.53
C GLU A 386 -3.97 1.53 23.39
N ALA A 387 -3.76 2.69 22.77
CA ALA A 387 -3.51 3.94 23.50
C ALA A 387 -4.74 4.33 24.34
N VAL A 388 -5.94 4.29 23.77
CA VAL A 388 -7.19 4.55 24.49
C VAL A 388 -7.39 3.54 25.61
N ARG A 389 -7.15 2.25 25.37
CA ARG A 389 -7.23 1.20 26.39
C ARG A 389 -6.28 1.48 27.56
N THR A 390 -5.03 1.84 27.25
CA THR A 390 -4.01 2.14 28.26
C THR A 390 -4.41 3.36 29.11
N GLU A 391 -4.86 4.43 28.47
CA GLU A 391 -5.35 5.63 29.18
C GLU A 391 -6.59 5.33 30.02
N ALA A 392 -7.53 4.53 29.52
CA ALA A 392 -8.72 4.14 30.26
C ALA A 392 -8.37 3.27 31.49
N LEU A 393 -7.45 2.32 31.35
CA LEU A 393 -6.97 1.50 32.47
C LEU A 393 -6.25 2.34 33.54
N ALA A 394 -5.48 3.35 33.12
CA ALA A 394 -4.83 4.28 34.06
C ALA A 394 -5.85 5.14 34.84
N LEU A 395 -7.01 5.44 34.26
CA LEU A 395 -8.08 6.20 34.91
C LEU A 395 -9.02 5.32 35.76
N ALA A 396 -8.99 3.99 35.59
CA ALA A 396 -9.92 3.09 36.27
C ALA A 396 -9.85 3.17 37.81
N PRO A 397 -8.67 3.27 38.46
CA PRO A 397 -8.60 3.48 39.90
C PRO A 397 -9.29 4.77 40.36
N SER A 398 -9.12 5.88 39.61
CA SER A 398 -9.78 7.15 39.90
C SER A 398 -11.30 7.06 39.76
N ALA A 399 -11.80 6.33 38.76
CA ALA A 399 -13.23 6.06 38.61
C ALA A 399 -13.82 5.26 39.78
N GLY A 400 -13.06 4.29 40.30
CA GLY A 400 -13.42 3.54 41.50
C GLY A 400 -13.51 4.43 42.74
N LEU A 401 -12.49 5.26 42.98
CA LEU A 401 -12.47 6.21 44.09
C LEU A 401 -13.61 7.24 43.99
N ALA A 402 -13.87 7.77 42.80
CA ALA A 402 -14.95 8.72 42.56
C ALA A 402 -16.33 8.10 42.86
N THR A 403 -16.57 6.88 42.39
CA THR A 403 -17.83 6.17 42.62
C THR A 403 -18.06 5.90 44.10
N ALA A 404 -17.02 5.45 44.82
CA ALA A 404 -17.08 5.25 46.26
C ALA A 404 -17.38 6.57 46.99
N ALA A 405 -16.68 7.65 46.63
CA ALA A 405 -16.90 8.97 47.22
C ALA A 405 -18.33 9.47 47.03
N LEU A 406 -18.90 9.33 45.82
CA LEU A 406 -20.27 9.73 45.54
C LEU A 406 -21.31 8.90 46.31
N ASN A 407 -21.09 7.59 46.44
CA ASN A 407 -21.97 6.72 47.22
C ASN A 407 -21.93 7.05 48.71
N ASP A 408 -20.74 7.29 49.27
CA ASP A 408 -20.58 7.68 50.66
C ASP A 408 -21.25 9.03 50.94
N LEU A 409 -21.08 10.01 50.04
CA LEU A 409 -21.78 11.30 50.13
C LEU A 409 -23.30 11.12 50.09
N ALA A 410 -23.84 10.30 49.20
CA ALA A 410 -25.28 10.03 49.15
C ALA A 410 -25.80 9.35 50.44
N GLY A 411 -25.01 8.47 51.04
CA GLY A 411 -25.31 7.87 52.34
C GLY A 411 -25.31 8.90 53.48
N LEU A 412 -24.33 9.81 53.47
CA LEU A 412 -24.21 10.90 54.45
C LEU A 412 -25.32 11.95 54.27
N ASP A 413 -25.72 12.28 53.04
CA ASP A 413 -26.81 13.21 52.74
C ASP A 413 -28.14 12.71 53.35
N LYS A 414 -28.44 11.39 53.26
CA LYS A 414 -29.62 10.79 53.90
C LYS A 414 -29.60 10.91 55.43
N ARG A 415 -28.42 10.73 56.04
CA ARG A 415 -28.25 10.88 57.50
C ARG A 415 -28.40 12.34 57.92
N LEU A 416 -27.87 13.27 57.12
CA LEU A 416 -28.03 14.70 57.32
C LEU A 416 -29.51 15.12 57.27
N GLU A 417 -30.25 14.67 56.26
CA GLU A 417 -31.70 14.91 56.15
C GLU A 417 -32.48 14.36 57.35
N ALA A 418 -32.08 13.20 57.89
CA ALA A 418 -32.72 12.62 59.07
C ALA A 418 -32.54 13.52 60.30
N LEU A 419 -31.35 14.11 60.49
CA LEU A 419 -31.10 15.10 61.55
C LEU A 419 -31.92 16.39 61.34
N GLU A 420 -32.03 16.86 60.10
CA GLU A 420 -32.82 18.07 59.76
C GLU A 420 -34.33 17.89 60.03
N LYS A 421 -34.86 16.67 59.92
CA LYS A 421 -36.27 16.37 60.18
C LYS A 421 -36.63 16.30 61.66
N LEU A 422 -35.64 16.29 62.56
CA LEU A 422 -35.89 16.35 64.01
C LEU A 422 -36.62 17.65 64.38
N ALA A 423 -37.48 17.60 65.39
CA ALA A 423 -38.21 18.77 65.87
C ALA A 423 -37.29 19.77 66.60
N ASP A 424 -37.71 21.04 66.64
CA ASP A 424 -36.95 22.12 67.28
C ASP A 424 -36.71 21.80 68.76
N GLY A 425 -35.48 22.03 69.23
CA GLY A 425 -35.01 21.63 70.57
C GLY A 425 -34.40 20.22 70.64
N ARG A 426 -34.65 19.36 69.65
CA ARG A 426 -34.03 18.04 69.48
C ARG A 426 -33.01 18.01 68.34
N ARG A 427 -33.09 19.00 67.46
CA ARG A 427 -32.24 19.19 66.30
C ARG A 427 -30.90 19.87 66.67
N PRO A 428 -29.74 19.25 66.35
CA PRO A 428 -28.42 19.86 66.59
C PRO A 428 -28.05 20.87 65.49
N GLN A 429 -28.73 22.02 65.44
CA GLN A 429 -28.67 22.96 64.31
C GLN A 429 -27.24 23.40 63.92
N ALA A 430 -26.40 23.77 64.90
CA ALA A 430 -25.03 24.21 64.62
C ALA A 430 -24.15 23.08 64.03
N ALA A 431 -24.35 21.84 64.48
CA ALA A 431 -23.65 20.68 63.93
C ALA A 431 -24.13 20.39 62.50
N ILE A 432 -25.44 20.51 62.23
CA ILE A 432 -26.00 20.36 60.87
C ILE A 432 -25.36 21.36 59.90
N GLU A 433 -25.23 22.63 60.28
CA GLU A 433 -24.59 23.63 59.41
C GLU A 433 -23.09 23.36 59.18
N ALA A 434 -22.37 22.85 60.19
CA ALA A 434 -20.99 22.41 60.02
C ALA A 434 -20.87 21.19 59.08
N LEU A 435 -21.78 20.22 59.20
CA LEU A 435 -21.86 19.07 58.30
C LEU A 435 -22.16 19.49 56.86
N LYS A 436 -23.07 20.47 56.66
CA LYS A 436 -23.33 21.06 55.33
C LYS A 436 -22.08 21.70 54.74
N ALA A 437 -21.30 22.43 55.53
CA ALA A 437 -20.05 23.04 55.05
C ALA A 437 -19.02 21.98 54.64
N LEU A 438 -18.82 20.94 55.45
CA LEU A 438 -17.95 19.81 55.11
C LEU A 438 -18.43 19.06 53.86
N ARG A 439 -19.75 18.87 53.74
CA ARG A 439 -20.38 18.27 52.57
C ARG A 439 -20.21 19.11 51.31
N ALA A 440 -20.30 20.43 51.42
CA ALA A 440 -20.05 21.34 50.30
C ALA A 440 -18.58 21.23 49.84
N GLN A 441 -17.63 21.17 50.77
CA GLN A 441 -16.20 21.01 50.47
C GLN A 441 -15.86 19.66 49.84
N ALA A 442 -16.46 18.56 50.33
CA ALA A 442 -16.33 17.26 49.69
C ALA A 442 -16.97 17.28 48.29
N GLY A 443 -18.15 17.90 48.17
CA GLY A 443 -18.89 18.10 46.93
C GLY A 443 -18.09 18.81 45.86
N GLU A 444 -17.37 19.86 46.22
CA GLU A 444 -16.58 20.65 45.27
C GLU A 444 -15.41 19.86 44.69
N ARG A 445 -14.82 18.98 45.49
CA ARG A 445 -13.68 18.14 45.08
C ARG A 445 -14.09 16.97 44.19
N VAL A 446 -15.30 16.44 44.40
CA VAL A 446 -15.87 15.39 43.56
C VAL A 446 -16.45 15.92 42.24
N LYS A 447 -16.41 17.23 42.02
CA LYS A 447 -16.84 17.81 40.75
C LYS A 447 -15.97 17.32 39.59
N PRO A 448 -16.56 17.09 38.40
CA PRO A 448 -15.83 16.67 37.20
C PRO A 448 -14.58 17.53 36.91
N GLU A 449 -14.71 18.85 37.06
CA GLU A 449 -13.68 19.84 36.76
C GLU A 449 -12.52 19.87 37.77
N VAL A 450 -12.75 19.40 39.01
CA VAL A 450 -11.72 19.37 40.06
C VAL A 450 -11.09 17.98 40.17
N ALA A 451 -11.91 16.93 40.11
CA ALA A 451 -11.51 15.52 40.14
C ALA A 451 -10.52 15.15 41.27
N ASP A 452 -10.67 15.79 42.43
CA ASP A 452 -9.82 15.58 43.61
C ASP A 452 -10.39 14.47 44.49
N TRP A 453 -10.31 13.23 44.03
CA TRP A 453 -10.90 12.09 44.75
C TRP A 453 -10.23 11.80 46.08
N LEU A 454 -8.90 11.96 46.14
CA LEU A 454 -8.12 11.74 47.36
C LEU A 454 -8.38 12.84 48.39
N GLY A 455 -8.42 14.11 47.97
CA GLY A 455 -8.79 15.20 48.87
C GLY A 455 -10.26 15.12 49.27
N ALA A 456 -11.18 14.74 48.37
CA ALA A 456 -12.57 14.49 48.72
C ALA A 456 -12.70 13.44 49.83
N ARG A 457 -11.88 12.38 49.79
CA ARG A 457 -11.89 11.33 50.81
C ARG A 457 -11.61 11.86 52.21
N VAL A 458 -10.64 12.76 52.36
CA VAL A 458 -10.33 13.40 53.65
C VAL A 458 -11.56 14.11 54.24
N PHE A 459 -12.29 14.85 53.40
CA PHE A 459 -13.52 15.54 53.83
C PHE A 459 -14.67 14.57 54.09
N ILE A 460 -14.82 13.49 53.32
CA ILE A 460 -15.84 12.46 53.51
C ILE A 460 -15.62 11.71 54.83
N ASP A 461 -14.38 11.31 55.13
CA ASP A 461 -14.05 10.61 56.37
C ASP A 461 -14.31 11.52 57.59
N ARG A 462 -13.95 12.80 57.49
CA ARG A 462 -14.28 13.78 58.53
C ARG A 462 -15.78 14.01 58.66
N LEU A 463 -16.50 14.19 57.54
CA LEU A 463 -17.95 14.35 57.52
C LEU A 463 -18.63 13.15 58.20
N SER A 464 -18.16 11.93 57.92
CA SER A 464 -18.68 10.70 58.54
C SER A 464 -18.46 10.66 60.06
N ALA A 465 -17.26 11.03 60.52
CA ALA A 465 -16.95 11.11 61.95
C ALA A 465 -17.79 12.16 62.68
N GLU A 466 -17.90 13.37 62.11
CA GLU A 466 -18.71 14.45 62.67
C GLU A 466 -20.20 14.14 62.60
N MET A 467 -20.66 13.40 61.59
CA MET A 467 -22.05 12.92 61.50
C MET A 467 -22.39 12.01 62.68
N ALA A 468 -21.50 11.06 63.03
CA ALA A 468 -21.70 10.18 64.18
C ALA A 468 -21.78 10.96 65.50
N SER A 469 -21.01 12.04 65.63
CA SER A 469 -21.07 12.93 66.79
C SER A 469 -22.35 13.76 66.82
N ALA A 470 -22.81 14.29 65.68
CA ALA A 470 -24.08 15.00 65.59
C ALA A 470 -25.29 14.11 65.91
N GLU A 471 -25.26 12.83 65.49
CA GLU A 471 -26.27 11.84 65.87
C GLU A 471 -26.25 11.52 67.37
N THR A 472 -25.07 11.52 67.99
CA THR A 472 -24.93 11.40 69.45
C THR A 472 -25.53 12.62 70.16
N LEU A 473 -25.20 13.84 69.69
CA LEU A 473 -25.75 15.08 70.21
C LEU A 473 -27.27 15.12 70.07
N ALA A 474 -27.82 14.71 68.92
CA ALA A 474 -29.28 14.63 68.72
C ALA A 474 -29.97 13.75 69.76
N LYS A 475 -29.36 12.61 70.15
CA LYS A 475 -29.90 11.75 71.23
C LYS A 475 -29.87 12.44 72.59
N GLN A 476 -28.82 13.21 72.89
CA GLN A 476 -28.73 13.99 74.13
C GLN A 476 -29.76 15.14 74.17
N LEU A 477 -29.95 15.80 73.03
CA LEU A 477 -30.99 16.82 72.86
C LEU A 477 -32.40 16.24 72.98
N GLU A 478 -32.65 15.04 72.42
CA GLU A 478 -33.92 14.32 72.61
C GLU A 478 -34.17 13.97 74.07
N ALA A 479 -33.15 13.46 74.78
CA ALA A 479 -33.25 13.13 76.20
C ALA A 479 -33.56 14.36 77.06
N THR A 480 -32.93 15.50 76.78
CA THR A 480 -33.14 16.76 77.51
C THR A 480 -34.46 17.44 77.14
N ALA A 481 -34.88 17.41 75.88
CA ALA A 481 -36.20 17.88 75.47
C ALA A 481 -37.32 17.04 76.12
N GLY A 482 -37.16 15.71 76.15
CA GLY A 482 -38.09 14.81 76.84
C GLY A 482 -38.18 15.08 78.35
N ALA A 483 -37.04 15.39 78.99
CA ALA A 483 -37.00 15.82 80.39
C ALA A 483 -37.76 17.15 80.61
N ALA A 484 -37.62 18.12 79.70
CA ALA A 484 -38.37 19.38 79.75
C ALA A 484 -39.89 19.16 79.57
N GLU A 485 -40.30 18.28 78.65
CA GLU A 485 -41.70 17.93 78.41
C GLU A 485 -42.34 17.16 79.59
N ALA A 486 -41.56 16.28 80.23
CA ALA A 486 -41.99 15.54 81.40
C ALA A 486 -42.16 16.44 82.65
N ALA A 487 -41.52 17.61 82.67
CA ALA A 487 -41.63 18.62 83.73
C ALA A 487 -42.80 19.61 83.53
N ARG A 488 -43.80 19.27 82.72
CA ARG A 488 -44.96 20.11 82.42
C ARG A 488 -45.84 20.41 83.65
N PRO A 489 -46.64 21.50 83.61
CA PRO A 489 -47.61 21.80 84.66
C PRO A 489 -48.53 20.61 84.96
N GLY A 490 -48.74 20.31 86.24
CA GLY A 490 -49.50 19.12 86.70
C GLY A 490 -48.71 17.81 86.79
N ALA A 491 -47.38 17.80 86.61
CA ALA A 491 -46.54 16.65 86.90
C ALA A 491 -46.46 16.36 88.42
N ASP A 492 -46.47 15.08 88.81
CA ASP A 492 -46.36 14.68 90.22
C ASP A 492 -44.90 14.71 90.73
N ALA A 493 -44.74 14.69 92.05
CA ALA A 493 -43.44 14.76 92.71
C ALA A 493 -42.50 13.60 92.32
N THR A 494 -43.03 12.41 91.98
CA THR A 494 -42.24 11.24 91.59
C THR A 494 -41.69 11.43 90.18
N ALA A 495 -42.50 11.93 89.25
CA ALA A 495 -42.10 12.26 87.90
C ALA A 495 -41.02 13.35 87.88
N LEU A 496 -41.22 14.45 88.63
CA LEU A 496 -40.22 15.52 88.75
C LEU A 496 -38.91 15.02 89.38
N GLY A 497 -38.99 14.13 90.38
CA GLY A 497 -37.83 13.48 90.99
C GLY A 497 -36.97 12.70 89.98
N LYS A 498 -37.60 11.87 89.15
CA LYS A 498 -36.91 11.10 88.09
C LYS A 498 -36.25 12.00 87.05
N VAL A 499 -36.94 13.06 86.63
CA VAL A 499 -36.39 14.02 85.66
C VAL A 499 -35.16 14.74 86.23
N MET A 500 -35.21 15.18 87.49
CA MET A 500 -34.04 15.80 88.13
C MET A 500 -32.83 14.86 88.22
N GLU A 501 -33.05 13.57 88.50
CA GLU A 501 -31.98 12.56 88.51
C GLU A 501 -31.36 12.36 87.13
N GLN A 502 -32.19 12.31 86.08
CA GLN A 502 -31.73 12.28 84.70
C GLN A 502 -30.89 13.52 84.36
N LEU A 503 -31.37 14.74 84.68
CA LEU A 503 -30.64 15.98 84.40
C LEU A 503 -29.33 16.10 85.22
N ARG A 504 -29.29 15.58 86.46
CA ARG A 504 -28.04 15.46 87.24
C ARG A 504 -27.03 14.51 86.59
N THR A 505 -27.51 13.44 85.96
CA THR A 505 -26.67 12.52 85.19
C THR A 505 -26.06 13.23 83.97
N GLU A 506 -26.87 13.99 83.23
CA GLU A 506 -26.40 14.81 82.10
C GLU A 506 -25.36 15.85 82.53
N LEU A 507 -25.59 16.57 83.64
CA LEU A 507 -24.61 17.52 84.20
C LEU A 507 -23.28 16.85 84.57
N THR A 508 -23.33 15.62 85.09
CA THR A 508 -22.13 14.86 85.45
C THR A 508 -21.33 14.47 84.22
N GLN A 509 -22.01 14.13 83.11
CA GLN A 509 -21.37 13.84 81.83
C GLN A 509 -20.74 15.10 81.22
N LEU A 510 -21.45 16.24 81.23
CA LEU A 510 -20.92 17.53 80.75
C LEU A 510 -19.76 18.08 81.59
N ALA A 511 -19.65 17.65 82.85
CA ALA A 511 -18.54 17.99 83.74
C ALA A 511 -17.26 17.17 83.47
N GLN A 512 -17.26 16.27 82.47
CA GLN A 512 -16.07 15.55 82.04
C GLN A 512 -15.27 16.34 80.98
N PRO A 513 -13.96 16.08 80.82
CA PRO A 513 -13.17 16.61 79.71
C PRO A 513 -13.80 16.27 78.33
N PRO A 514 -13.58 17.09 77.28
CA PRO A 514 -12.50 18.08 77.15
C PRO A 514 -12.82 19.52 77.56
N ILE A 515 -14.04 19.85 77.98
CA ILE A 515 -14.47 21.26 78.16
C ILE A 515 -15.05 21.59 79.53
N ALA A 516 -14.90 20.68 80.49
CA ALA A 516 -15.42 20.85 81.85
C ALA A 516 -15.15 22.27 82.42
N ASP A 517 -13.96 22.82 82.13
CA ASP A 517 -13.56 24.17 82.54
C ASP A 517 -14.36 25.28 81.85
N ALA A 518 -14.59 25.17 80.54
CA ALA A 518 -15.32 26.15 79.75
C ALA A 518 -16.81 26.22 80.13
N LEU A 519 -17.40 25.08 80.50
CA LEU A 519 -18.81 25.00 80.91
C LEU A 519 -19.02 25.13 82.43
N SER A 520 -17.94 25.11 83.24
CA SER A 520 -17.99 25.00 84.71
C SER A 520 -18.97 25.99 85.37
N LYS A 521 -18.99 27.25 84.91
CA LYS A 521 -19.87 28.29 85.46
C LYS A 521 -21.34 27.98 85.18
N SER A 522 -21.66 27.58 83.95
CA SER A 522 -23.02 27.25 83.52
C SER A 522 -23.52 25.96 84.17
N LEU A 523 -22.67 24.93 84.28
CA LEU A 523 -23.01 23.66 84.92
C LEU A 523 -23.29 23.83 86.42
N LYS A 524 -22.50 24.65 87.12
CA LYS A 524 -22.75 24.99 88.54
C LYS A 524 -24.07 25.73 88.74
N ALA A 525 -24.41 26.65 87.85
CA ALA A 525 -25.67 27.38 87.89
C ALA A 525 -26.88 26.45 87.65
N ALA A 526 -26.77 25.54 86.68
CA ALA A 526 -27.79 24.53 86.40
C ALA A 526 -27.97 23.56 87.58
N GLY A 527 -26.88 23.10 88.20
CA GLY A 527 -26.92 22.27 89.41
C GLY A 527 -27.62 22.96 90.59
N ALA A 528 -27.29 24.23 90.85
CA ALA A 528 -27.94 25.03 91.89
C ALA A 528 -29.45 25.22 91.62
N SER A 529 -29.84 25.36 90.35
CA SER A 529 -31.24 25.43 89.94
C SER A 529 -31.98 24.11 90.15
N LEU A 530 -31.34 22.96 89.94
CA LEU A 530 -31.93 21.64 90.26
C LEU A 530 -32.09 21.46 91.78
N ASP A 531 -31.14 21.90 92.59
CA ASP A 531 -31.26 21.83 94.06
C ASP A 531 -32.39 22.73 94.57
N LYS A 532 -32.58 23.90 93.93
CA LYS A 532 -33.72 24.77 94.20
C LYS A 532 -35.05 24.12 93.76
N ALA A 533 -35.09 23.44 92.61
CA ALA A 533 -36.27 22.70 92.17
C ALA A 533 -36.61 21.55 93.12
N GLN A 534 -35.61 20.80 93.60
CA GLN A 534 -35.76 19.73 94.58
C GLN A 534 -36.43 20.24 95.87
N LYS A 535 -36.04 21.44 96.33
CA LYS A 535 -36.65 22.09 97.50
C LYS A 535 -38.13 22.43 97.26
N LEU A 536 -38.46 23.00 96.10
CA LEU A 536 -39.84 23.33 95.72
C LEU A 536 -40.75 22.08 95.61
N VAL A 537 -40.21 20.95 95.14
CA VAL A 537 -40.91 19.66 95.15
C VAL A 537 -41.26 19.23 96.59
N GLY A 538 -40.31 19.34 97.53
CA GLY A 538 -40.54 19.04 98.95
C GLY A 538 -41.53 19.97 99.64
N GLU A 539 -41.68 21.21 99.13
CA GLU A 539 -42.64 22.22 99.61
C GLU A 539 -44.03 22.10 98.95
N GLY A 540 -44.21 21.15 98.02
CA GLY A 540 -45.48 20.93 97.30
C GLY A 540 -45.78 21.96 96.20
N THR A 541 -44.82 22.81 95.83
CA THR A 541 -44.97 23.83 94.76
C THR A 541 -44.53 23.28 93.40
N LEU A 542 -45.23 22.23 92.96
CA LEU A 542 -44.81 21.39 91.84
C LEU A 542 -44.71 22.12 90.49
N ASP A 543 -45.61 23.06 90.18
CA ASP A 543 -45.57 23.79 88.90
C ASP A 543 -44.32 24.69 88.79
N LYS A 544 -43.95 25.38 89.87
CA LYS A 544 -42.72 26.20 89.91
C LYS A 544 -41.45 25.36 89.86
N ALA A 545 -41.48 24.17 90.46
CA ALA A 545 -40.40 23.20 90.32
C ALA A 545 -40.27 22.72 88.87
N GLY A 546 -41.40 22.40 88.22
CA GLY A 546 -41.48 22.02 86.81
C GLY A 546 -40.92 23.07 85.85
N GLU A 547 -41.29 24.35 86.03
CA GLU A 547 -40.75 25.48 85.24
C GLU A 547 -39.23 25.58 85.35
N LEU A 548 -38.69 25.46 86.57
CA LEU A 548 -37.26 25.55 86.81
C LEU A 548 -36.51 24.33 86.22
N ILE A 549 -37.09 23.13 86.32
CA ILE A 549 -36.56 21.91 85.70
C ILE A 549 -36.55 22.03 84.18
N ALA A 550 -37.62 22.54 83.57
CA ALA A 550 -37.70 22.77 82.14
C ALA A 550 -36.68 23.81 81.64
N GLN A 551 -36.39 24.85 82.45
CA GLN A 551 -35.33 25.81 82.13
C GLN A 551 -33.94 25.17 82.24
N VAL A 552 -33.67 24.38 83.28
CA VAL A 552 -32.40 23.66 83.41
C VAL A 552 -32.19 22.68 82.24
N ALA A 553 -33.23 21.97 81.82
CA ALA A 553 -33.16 21.09 80.66
C ALA A 553 -32.75 21.84 79.38
N LYS A 554 -33.25 23.06 79.16
CA LYS A 554 -32.82 23.94 78.06
C LYS A 554 -31.36 24.38 78.18
N ASP A 555 -30.93 24.72 79.40
CA ASP A 555 -29.54 25.15 79.66
C ASP A 555 -28.55 23.98 79.45
N ILE A 556 -28.94 22.76 79.84
CA ILE A 556 -28.16 21.52 79.59
C ILE A 556 -28.11 21.21 78.08
N ALA A 557 -29.22 21.37 77.36
CA ALA A 557 -29.24 21.22 75.90
C ALA A 557 -28.27 22.22 75.22
N ALA A 558 -28.24 23.48 75.64
CA ALA A 558 -27.30 24.48 75.15
C ALA A 558 -25.83 24.15 75.51
N ALA A 559 -25.61 23.57 76.68
CA ALA A 559 -24.29 23.10 77.12
C ALA A 559 -23.79 21.93 76.27
N TRP A 560 -24.63 20.94 75.94
CA TRP A 560 -24.29 19.87 75.01
C TRP A 560 -23.98 20.37 73.60
N ALA A 561 -24.74 21.34 73.08
CA ALA A 561 -24.46 21.94 71.79
C ALA A 561 -23.10 22.68 71.78
N SER A 562 -22.80 23.42 72.84
CA SER A 562 -21.49 24.08 73.01
C SER A 562 -20.38 23.06 73.14
N HIS A 563 -20.68 21.91 73.78
CA HIS A 563 -19.70 20.87 73.99
C HIS A 563 -19.19 20.27 72.69
N GLU A 564 -20.13 19.90 71.85
CA GLU A 564 -19.82 19.29 70.57
C GLU A 564 -19.10 20.26 69.62
N ALA A 565 -19.49 21.53 69.62
CA ALA A 565 -18.83 22.56 68.81
C ALA A 565 -17.33 22.72 69.17
N GLN A 566 -17.00 22.71 70.47
CA GLN A 566 -15.61 22.81 70.92
C GLN A 566 -14.81 21.53 70.62
N ARG A 567 -15.40 20.35 70.86
CA ARG A 567 -14.78 19.05 70.53
C ARG A 567 -14.41 18.97 69.05
N SER A 568 -15.35 19.32 68.16
CA SER A 568 -15.17 19.32 66.71
C SER A 568 -14.06 20.26 66.25
N ALA A 569 -14.00 21.48 66.82
CA ALA A 569 -12.96 22.45 66.52
C ALA A 569 -11.56 21.94 66.93
N GLU A 570 -11.42 21.40 68.14
CA GLU A 570 -10.14 20.91 68.65
C GLU A 570 -9.63 19.70 67.85
N ALA A 571 -10.53 18.80 67.43
CA ALA A 571 -10.16 17.68 66.55
C ALA A 571 -9.61 18.18 65.20
N GLY A 572 -10.26 19.17 64.59
CA GLY A 572 -9.80 19.77 63.33
C GLY A 572 -8.46 20.49 63.46
N LEU A 573 -8.27 21.29 64.52
CA LEU A 573 -7.01 21.98 64.78
C LEU A 573 -5.87 21.00 65.06
N THR A 574 -6.13 19.91 65.80
CA THR A 574 -5.12 18.88 66.08
C THR A 574 -4.58 18.25 64.80
N LEU A 575 -5.46 17.87 63.86
CA LEU A 575 -5.05 17.33 62.56
C LEU A 575 -4.19 18.33 61.77
N LEU A 576 -4.58 19.60 61.75
CA LEU A 576 -3.86 20.65 61.03
C LEU A 576 -2.49 20.96 61.66
N ARG A 577 -2.41 21.02 62.99
CA ARG A 577 -1.15 21.22 63.72
C ARG A 577 -0.15 20.12 63.36
N GLU A 578 -0.60 18.86 63.39
CA GLU A 578 0.26 17.72 63.07
C GLU A 578 0.71 17.75 61.61
N ARG A 579 -0.17 18.10 60.67
CA ARG A 579 0.20 18.22 59.26
C ARG A 579 1.18 19.38 59.01
N VAL A 580 0.92 20.56 59.57
CA VAL A 580 1.83 21.72 59.48
C VAL A 580 3.20 21.39 60.06
N LYS A 581 3.25 20.67 61.18
CA LYS A 581 4.51 20.22 61.78
C LYS A 581 5.25 19.25 60.86
N THR A 582 4.58 18.16 60.44
CA THR A 582 5.16 17.13 59.57
C THR A 582 5.69 17.72 58.27
N LEU A 583 4.88 18.54 57.60
CA LEU A 583 5.29 19.20 56.36
C LEU A 583 6.46 20.18 56.61
N GLY A 584 6.44 20.89 57.74
CA GLY A 584 7.51 21.81 58.12
C GLY A 584 8.87 21.14 58.33
N GLU A 585 8.87 19.86 58.70
CA GLU A 585 10.08 19.04 58.74
C GLU A 585 10.49 18.58 57.33
N GLN A 586 9.53 18.13 56.52
CA GLN A 586 9.77 17.68 55.14
C GLN A 586 10.36 18.79 54.25
N VAL A 587 9.83 20.01 54.28
CA VAL A 587 10.28 21.11 53.39
C VAL A 587 11.71 21.61 53.65
N LYS A 588 12.38 21.14 54.71
CA LYS A 588 13.76 21.53 55.02
C LYS A 588 14.78 20.76 54.18
N ALA A 589 14.40 19.61 53.61
CA ALA A 589 15.31 18.67 52.98
C ALA A 589 14.98 18.41 51.50
N GLY A 590 16.03 18.13 50.72
CA GLY A 590 15.93 17.67 49.33
C GLY A 590 15.05 18.54 48.43
N SER A 591 14.30 17.88 47.56
CA SER A 591 13.40 18.49 46.58
C SER A 591 12.14 19.09 47.21
N PHE A 592 11.78 18.69 48.44
CA PHE A 592 10.63 19.24 49.17
C PHE A 592 10.78 20.73 49.53
N LYS A 593 11.98 21.30 49.41
CA LYS A 593 12.20 22.76 49.53
C LYS A 593 11.33 23.57 48.57
N ALA A 594 10.94 23.00 47.43
CA ALA A 594 10.01 23.62 46.48
C ALA A 594 8.62 23.92 47.12
N LEU A 595 8.27 23.24 48.22
CA LEU A 595 7.00 23.42 48.93
C LEU A 595 7.05 24.46 50.06
N ALA A 596 8.18 25.14 50.28
CA ALA A 596 8.34 26.09 51.39
C ALA A 596 7.31 27.23 51.37
N GLY A 597 6.99 27.77 50.18
CA GLY A 597 5.92 28.77 50.03
C GLY A 597 4.56 28.23 50.47
N GLN A 598 4.26 26.99 50.10
CA GLN A 598 2.95 26.37 50.29
C GLN A 598 2.73 25.99 51.75
N HIS A 599 3.81 25.57 52.43
CA HIS A 599 3.84 25.39 53.87
C HIS A 599 3.58 26.70 54.63
N GLY A 600 4.14 27.83 54.16
CA GLY A 600 3.93 29.15 54.74
C GLY A 600 2.45 29.60 54.67
N GLU A 601 1.79 29.34 53.55
CA GLU A 601 0.36 29.59 53.39
C GLU A 601 -0.48 28.71 54.33
N LEU A 602 -0.17 27.41 54.41
CA LEU A 602 -0.88 26.48 55.31
C LEU A 602 -0.74 26.90 56.79
N LYS A 603 0.44 27.38 57.20
CA LYS A 603 0.66 27.96 58.54
C LYS A 603 -0.22 29.17 58.81
N THR A 604 -0.40 30.03 57.81
CA THR A 604 -1.23 31.24 57.92
C THR A 604 -2.70 30.86 58.14
N LEU A 605 -3.19 29.86 57.39
CA LEU A 605 -4.55 29.34 57.55
C LEU A 605 -4.77 28.66 58.91
N LEU A 606 -3.80 27.87 59.40
CA LEU A 606 -3.86 27.31 60.76
C LEU A 606 -3.94 28.42 61.83
N ALA A 607 -3.13 29.47 61.71
CA ALA A 607 -3.14 30.57 62.66
C ALA A 607 -4.48 31.33 62.68
N ALA A 608 -5.12 31.49 61.51
CA ALA A 608 -6.45 32.06 61.40
C ALA A 608 -7.51 31.18 62.12
N ALA A 609 -7.46 29.87 61.91
CA ALA A 609 -8.33 28.91 62.58
C ALA A 609 -8.16 28.90 64.11
N GLU A 610 -6.93 28.93 64.61
CA GLU A 610 -6.65 28.99 66.05
C GLU A 610 -7.10 30.31 66.69
N LYS A 611 -6.97 31.42 65.95
CA LYS A 611 -7.44 32.73 66.40
C LYS A 611 -8.95 32.75 66.53
N ALA A 612 -9.67 32.23 65.53
CA ALA A 612 -11.12 32.12 65.57
C ALA A 612 -11.59 31.22 66.74
N HIS A 613 -10.89 30.11 66.97
CA HIS A 613 -11.21 29.20 68.07
C HIS A 613 -11.06 29.85 69.45
N LYS A 614 -9.96 30.58 69.68
CA LYS A 614 -9.73 31.32 70.93
C LYS A 614 -10.75 32.43 71.17
N ALA A 615 -11.29 33.01 70.10
CA ALA A 615 -12.32 34.04 70.20
C ALA A 615 -13.72 33.48 70.56
N GLY A 616 -13.89 32.15 70.57
CA GLY A 616 -15.18 31.50 70.78
C GLY A 616 -16.12 31.62 69.58
N ASP A 617 -15.61 32.04 68.42
CA ASP A 617 -16.39 32.17 67.18
C ASP A 617 -16.41 30.81 66.46
N ALA A 618 -17.37 29.96 66.82
CA ALA A 618 -17.50 28.62 66.28
C ALA A 618 -17.70 28.59 64.75
N PRO A 619 -18.56 29.44 64.13
CA PRO A 619 -18.69 29.52 62.67
C PRO A 619 -17.38 29.89 61.95
N ALA A 620 -16.68 30.93 62.43
CA ALA A 620 -15.41 31.32 61.83
C ALA A 620 -14.34 30.22 61.99
N THR A 621 -14.31 29.57 63.15
CA THR A 621 -13.38 28.47 63.43
C THR A 621 -13.51 27.34 62.41
N GLN A 622 -14.74 26.88 62.15
CA GLN A 622 -14.97 25.79 61.21
C GLN A 622 -14.67 26.19 59.76
N THR A 623 -14.94 27.43 59.39
CA THR A 623 -14.62 27.98 58.05
C THR A 623 -13.11 27.97 57.80
N GLU A 624 -12.32 28.47 58.75
CA GLU A 624 -10.86 28.52 58.63
C GLU A 624 -10.21 27.13 58.66
N ILE A 625 -10.74 26.22 59.49
CA ILE A 625 -10.29 24.82 59.50
C ILE A 625 -10.51 24.15 58.14
N ALA A 626 -11.66 24.37 57.51
CA ALA A 626 -11.95 23.82 56.18
C ALA A 626 -11.00 24.35 55.10
N ALA A 627 -10.71 25.66 55.11
CA ALA A 627 -9.75 26.28 54.21
C ALA A 627 -8.32 25.74 54.40
N ALA A 628 -7.89 25.54 55.65
CA ALA A 628 -6.59 24.96 55.95
C ALA A 628 -6.48 23.49 55.47
N LEU A 629 -7.52 22.67 55.69
CA LEU A 629 -7.53 21.28 55.23
C LEU A 629 -7.53 21.17 53.71
N ALA A 630 -8.22 22.08 53.03
CA ALA A 630 -8.21 22.19 51.58
C ALA A 630 -6.78 22.34 51.04
N ARG A 631 -6.04 23.30 51.60
CA ARG A 631 -4.66 23.59 51.21
C ARG A 631 -3.71 22.44 51.56
N ALA A 632 -3.91 21.78 52.70
CA ALA A 632 -3.14 20.61 53.08
C ALA A 632 -3.25 19.48 52.04
N GLY A 633 -4.47 19.18 51.57
CA GLY A 633 -4.69 18.15 50.56
C GLY A 633 -4.03 18.44 49.20
N GLU A 634 -3.98 19.70 48.77
CA GLU A 634 -3.24 20.08 47.55
C GLU A 634 -1.74 19.83 47.70
N ILE A 635 -1.18 20.19 48.86
CA ILE A 635 0.23 19.99 49.14
C ILE A 635 0.60 18.50 49.17
N ASP A 636 -0.29 17.65 49.68
CA ASP A 636 -0.07 16.19 49.74
C ASP A 636 0.13 15.58 48.35
N ARG A 637 -0.54 16.11 47.31
CA ARG A 637 -0.33 15.66 45.93
C ARG A 637 1.07 16.03 45.43
N TRP A 638 1.51 17.26 45.67
CA TRP A 638 2.87 17.64 45.32
C TRP A 638 3.92 16.85 46.09
N VAL A 639 3.66 16.49 47.35
CA VAL A 639 4.56 15.61 48.11
C VAL A 639 4.72 14.27 47.39
N ALA A 640 3.63 13.64 46.95
CA ALA A 640 3.69 12.37 46.22
C ALA A 640 4.43 12.50 44.87
N ASP A 641 4.18 13.58 44.13
CA ASP A 641 4.88 13.84 42.86
C ASP A 641 6.40 14.07 43.06
N ILE A 642 6.78 14.81 44.11
CA ILE A 642 8.19 15.02 44.47
C ILE A 642 8.85 13.69 44.88
N GLN A 643 8.17 12.82 45.63
CA GLN A 643 8.69 11.50 45.98
C GLN A 643 8.96 10.65 44.73
N ALA A 644 8.00 10.61 43.81
CA ALA A 644 8.14 9.87 42.55
C ALA A 644 9.29 10.45 41.70
N PHE A 645 9.44 11.77 41.68
CA PHE A 645 10.56 12.43 41.03
C PHE A 645 11.91 12.03 41.66
N ASP A 646 12.05 12.13 42.98
CA ASP A 646 13.32 11.87 43.69
C ASP A 646 13.78 10.42 43.51
N LEU A 647 12.85 9.46 43.53
CA LEU A 647 13.14 8.05 43.24
C LEU A 647 13.76 7.88 41.85
N ARG A 648 13.17 8.53 40.84
CA ARG A 648 13.66 8.45 39.46
C ARG A 648 14.97 9.22 39.27
N ALA A 649 15.11 10.39 39.88
CA ALA A 649 16.34 11.19 39.84
C ALA A 649 17.51 10.43 40.46
N THR A 650 17.27 9.69 41.55
CA THR A 650 18.28 8.86 42.21
C THR A 650 18.75 7.72 41.30
N ASP A 651 17.82 6.97 40.69
CA ASP A 651 18.16 5.91 39.72
C ASP A 651 18.98 6.45 38.54
N LEU A 652 18.50 7.53 37.90
CA LEU A 652 19.17 8.14 36.75
C LEU A 652 20.55 8.70 37.14
N GLY A 653 20.66 9.33 38.30
CA GLY A 653 21.92 9.85 38.83
C GLY A 653 22.94 8.73 39.07
N GLN A 654 22.51 7.62 39.68
CA GLN A 654 23.39 6.47 39.91
C GLN A 654 23.86 5.87 38.58
N ARG A 655 22.95 5.64 37.62
CA ARG A 655 23.28 5.12 36.29
C ARG A 655 24.21 6.05 35.52
N SER A 656 24.07 7.37 35.67
CA SER A 656 25.00 8.36 35.10
C SER A 656 26.40 8.23 35.69
N GLN A 657 26.51 8.11 37.02
CA GLN A 657 27.81 7.91 37.69
C GLN A 657 28.47 6.59 37.31
N ASP A 658 27.70 5.51 37.18
CA ASP A 658 28.21 4.20 36.77
C ASP A 658 28.76 4.27 35.33
N ALA A 659 28.02 4.92 34.42
CA ALA A 659 28.47 5.13 33.04
C ALA A 659 29.73 6.00 32.97
N LYS A 660 29.80 7.07 33.76
CA LYS A 660 30.97 7.94 33.88
C LYS A 660 32.20 7.20 34.40
N SER A 661 32.01 6.35 35.42
CA SER A 661 33.08 5.51 36.00
C SER A 661 33.59 4.48 34.99
N GLY A 662 32.73 4.06 34.05
CA GLY A 662 33.08 3.27 32.87
C GLY A 662 33.75 4.04 31.73
N GLY A 663 34.00 5.35 31.89
CA GLY A 663 34.70 6.19 30.91
C GLY A 663 33.81 6.93 29.90
N ALA A 664 32.49 6.91 30.06
CA ALA A 664 31.58 7.55 29.12
C ALA A 664 31.40 9.07 29.36
N ASP A 665 31.11 9.83 28.29
CA ASP A 665 30.75 11.26 28.41
C ASP A 665 29.28 11.43 28.78
N VAL A 666 29.03 11.78 30.04
CA VAL A 666 27.69 11.95 30.60
C VAL A 666 27.26 13.40 30.77
N ARG A 667 28.02 14.38 30.25
CA ARG A 667 27.75 15.82 30.50
C ARG A 667 26.34 16.25 30.05
N ALA A 668 25.88 15.74 28.92
CA ALA A 668 24.53 16.02 28.42
C ALA A 668 23.44 15.41 29.31
N ILE A 669 23.67 14.20 29.84
CA ILE A 669 22.76 13.49 30.76
C ILE A 669 22.66 14.27 32.08
N ASP A 670 23.80 14.63 32.67
CA ASP A 670 23.84 15.38 33.92
C ASP A 670 23.16 16.76 33.77
N ALA A 671 23.29 17.40 32.61
CA ALA A 671 22.59 18.65 32.30
C ALA A 671 21.06 18.47 32.22
N LEU A 672 20.58 17.34 31.66
CA LEU A 672 19.15 17.02 31.60
C LEU A 672 18.57 16.71 33.00
N ILE A 673 19.29 15.93 33.81
CA ILE A 673 18.91 15.65 35.20
C ILE A 673 18.85 16.97 36.00
N LYS A 674 19.85 17.84 35.83
CA LYS A 674 19.85 19.16 36.46
C LYS A 674 18.67 20.03 36.00
N LYS A 675 18.39 20.08 34.69
CA LYS A 675 17.25 20.81 34.15
C LYS A 675 15.92 20.31 34.72
N ALA A 676 15.78 18.99 34.91
CA ALA A 676 14.62 18.39 35.54
C ALA A 676 14.45 18.85 37.00
N ALA A 677 15.55 18.89 37.77
CA ALA A 677 15.56 19.39 39.14
C ALA A 677 15.24 20.90 39.22
N ASP A 678 15.78 21.70 38.29
CA ASP A 678 15.51 23.14 38.21
C ASP A 678 14.03 23.44 37.86
N ALA A 679 13.38 22.58 37.06
CA ALA A 679 11.95 22.66 36.79
C ALA A 679 11.12 22.29 38.03
N LEU A 680 11.49 21.21 38.73
CA LEU A 680 10.83 20.82 39.98
C LEU A 680 10.93 21.89 41.07
N ALA A 681 12.06 22.58 41.18
CA ALA A 681 12.26 23.68 42.13
C ALA A 681 11.24 24.82 41.94
N LYS A 682 10.61 24.91 40.76
CA LYS A 682 9.56 25.87 40.40
C LYS A 682 8.15 25.24 40.40
N LEU A 683 8.02 23.99 40.87
CA LEU A 683 6.82 23.16 40.80
C LEU A 683 6.30 22.92 39.37
N ASP A 684 7.17 23.00 38.35
CA ASP A 684 6.88 22.59 36.98
C ASP A 684 7.10 21.08 36.82
N LEU A 685 6.07 20.31 37.20
CA LEU A 685 6.10 18.85 37.16
C LEU A 685 6.19 18.27 35.74
N ALA A 686 5.62 18.96 34.75
CA ALA A 686 5.65 18.52 33.36
C ALA A 686 7.06 18.65 32.77
N GLY A 687 7.70 19.81 32.97
CA GLY A 687 9.09 20.03 32.58
C GLY A 687 10.06 19.10 33.29
N ALA A 688 9.83 18.83 34.57
CA ALA A 688 10.61 17.87 35.36
C ALA A 688 10.54 16.43 34.79
N ARG A 689 9.34 15.93 34.50
CA ARG A 689 9.14 14.61 33.88
C ARG A 689 9.79 14.50 32.50
N GLN A 690 9.62 15.53 31.66
CA GLN A 690 10.24 15.59 30.35
C GLN A 690 11.77 15.52 30.42
N GLY A 691 12.39 16.22 31.38
CA GLY A 691 13.84 16.17 31.58
C GLY A 691 14.34 14.76 31.98
N HIS A 692 13.62 14.05 32.84
CA HIS A 692 13.93 12.65 33.19
C HIS A 692 13.77 11.70 32.00
N ASP A 693 12.72 11.82 31.19
CA ASP A 693 12.52 10.98 30.01
C ASP A 693 13.68 11.15 29.00
N GLN A 694 14.13 12.40 28.79
CA GLN A 694 15.26 12.71 27.92
C GLN A 694 16.57 12.13 28.48
N ALA A 695 16.83 12.30 29.77
CA ALA A 695 18.02 11.74 30.42
C ALA A 695 18.05 10.21 30.33
N GLU A 696 16.91 9.55 30.53
CA GLU A 696 16.79 8.10 30.42
C GLU A 696 17.06 7.60 29.01
N ALA A 697 16.55 8.31 27.99
CA ALA A 697 16.81 7.97 26.58
C ALA A 697 18.30 8.10 26.23
N GLU A 698 18.98 9.15 26.70
CA GLU A 698 20.43 9.31 26.50
C GLU A 698 21.23 8.21 27.21
N LEU A 699 20.91 7.92 28.48
CA LEU A 699 21.58 6.84 29.23
C LEU A 699 21.40 5.48 28.57
N THR A 700 20.19 5.19 28.10
CA THR A 700 19.90 3.91 27.45
C THR A 700 20.62 3.80 26.11
N ALA A 701 20.67 4.89 25.31
CA ALA A 701 21.44 4.92 24.07
C ALA A 701 22.95 4.75 24.30
N LEU A 702 23.50 5.41 25.33
CA LEU A 702 24.88 5.25 25.74
C LEU A 702 25.18 3.82 26.17
N ARG A 703 24.24 3.17 26.88
CA ARG A 703 24.37 1.76 27.27
C ARG A 703 24.35 0.81 26.08
N VAL A 704 23.49 1.04 25.09
CA VAL A 704 23.47 0.28 23.82
C VAL A 704 24.84 0.38 23.14
N ALA A 705 25.38 1.59 22.99
CA ALA A 705 26.68 1.81 22.36
C ALA A 705 27.82 1.14 23.12
N SER A 706 27.85 1.27 24.45
CA SER A 706 28.87 0.65 25.31
C SER A 706 28.84 -0.88 25.24
N LEU A 707 27.66 -1.48 25.32
CA LEU A 707 27.51 -2.95 25.21
C LEU A 707 27.94 -3.45 23.84
N ALA A 708 27.55 -2.76 22.77
CA ALA A 708 27.90 -3.15 21.41
C ALA A 708 29.40 -3.01 21.14
N GLN A 709 30.05 -1.97 21.67
CA GLN A 709 31.49 -1.79 21.58
C GLN A 709 32.25 -2.90 22.31
N ALA A 710 31.75 -3.36 23.46
CA ALA A 710 32.35 -4.46 24.21
C ALA A 710 32.14 -5.82 23.52
N ASN A 711 30.92 -6.11 23.07
CA ASN A 711 30.55 -7.31 22.33
C ASN A 711 29.25 -7.09 21.53
N PRO A 712 29.30 -6.92 20.19
CA PRO A 712 28.11 -6.67 19.39
C PRO A 712 27.13 -7.87 19.34
N ASN A 713 27.57 -9.05 19.77
CA ASN A 713 26.73 -10.25 19.85
C ASN A 713 26.07 -10.44 21.21
N ASP A 714 26.34 -9.59 22.20
CA ASP A 714 25.71 -9.67 23.52
C ASP A 714 24.18 -9.46 23.38
N PRO A 715 23.34 -10.43 23.80
CA PRO A 715 21.89 -10.28 23.79
C PRO A 715 21.37 -9.03 24.51
N ALA A 716 22.13 -8.51 25.48
CA ALA A 716 21.80 -7.28 26.19
C ALA A 716 21.77 -6.04 25.28
N VAL A 717 22.54 -6.01 24.18
CA VAL A 717 22.50 -4.91 23.20
C VAL A 717 21.10 -4.77 22.62
N VAL A 718 20.53 -5.87 22.15
CA VAL A 718 19.19 -5.91 21.54
C VAL A 718 18.11 -5.59 22.59
N ALA A 719 18.23 -6.13 23.80
CA ALA A 719 17.29 -5.84 24.88
C ALA A 719 17.29 -4.35 25.28
N GLN A 720 18.45 -3.71 25.34
CA GLN A 720 18.57 -2.27 25.62
C GLN A 720 18.08 -1.42 24.44
N ALA A 721 18.28 -1.86 23.20
CA ALA A 721 17.73 -1.18 22.02
C ALA A 721 16.20 -1.24 22.00
N GLU A 722 15.59 -2.38 22.39
CA GLU A 722 14.13 -2.48 22.55
C GLU A 722 13.61 -1.56 23.66
N ALA A 723 14.34 -1.44 24.78
CA ALA A 723 14.00 -0.50 25.84
C ALA A 723 14.09 0.95 25.33
N LEU A 724 15.14 1.28 24.57
CA LEU A 724 15.33 2.59 23.97
C LEU A 724 14.17 2.96 23.03
N LEU A 725 13.70 2.02 22.20
CA LEU A 725 12.58 2.24 21.27
C LEU A 725 11.25 2.59 21.97
N LYS A 726 11.12 2.30 23.28
CA LYS A 726 9.94 2.68 24.08
C LYS A 726 10.04 4.09 24.67
N LEU A 727 11.21 4.73 24.59
CA LEU A 727 11.46 6.05 25.16
C LEU A 727 11.26 7.15 24.12
N PRO A 728 10.80 8.35 24.53
CA PRO A 728 10.68 9.50 23.63
C PRO A 728 11.99 9.81 22.90
N GLY A 729 11.94 9.83 21.56
CA GLY A 729 13.11 10.09 20.72
C GLY A 729 14.12 8.93 20.61
N GLY A 730 13.84 7.77 21.20
CA GLY A 730 14.73 6.61 21.18
C GLY A 730 15.00 6.06 19.79
N GLU A 731 14.02 6.13 18.88
CA GLU A 731 14.20 5.82 17.45
C GLU A 731 15.37 6.62 16.84
N LYS A 732 15.34 7.95 16.90
CA LYS A 732 16.41 8.77 16.30
C LYS A 732 17.79 8.45 16.89
N LYS A 733 17.84 8.09 18.18
CA LYS A 733 19.08 7.68 18.85
C LYS A 733 19.58 6.32 18.33
N LEU A 734 18.69 5.36 18.15
CA LEU A 734 19.04 4.07 17.56
C LEU A 734 19.49 4.20 16.10
N ASP A 735 18.88 5.11 15.32
CA ASP A 735 19.34 5.40 13.95
C ASP A 735 20.77 5.95 13.93
N ALA A 736 21.04 6.94 14.80
CA ALA A 736 22.37 7.52 14.91
C ALA A 736 23.40 6.46 15.33
N PHE A 737 23.02 5.56 16.24
CA PHE A 737 23.87 4.44 16.63
C PHE A 737 24.16 3.50 15.44
N VAL A 738 23.16 3.05 14.69
CA VAL A 738 23.37 2.16 13.53
C VAL A 738 24.21 2.83 12.43
N ARG A 739 24.03 4.14 12.20
CA ARG A 739 24.90 4.91 11.28
C ARG A 739 26.36 4.97 11.73
N SER A 740 26.63 4.87 13.04
CA SER A 740 28.00 4.90 13.58
C SER A 740 28.72 3.55 13.48
N LEU A 741 27.99 2.46 13.20
CA LEU A 741 28.57 1.14 12.99
C LEU A 741 29.32 1.11 11.64
N GLY A 742 30.28 0.20 11.50
CA GLY A 742 31.10 0.17 10.27
C GLY A 742 32.04 -1.01 10.15
N SER A 743 32.11 -1.87 11.17
CA SER A 743 32.87 -3.11 11.11
C SER A 743 32.05 -4.23 10.48
N GLU A 744 32.74 -5.29 10.08
CA GLU A 744 32.11 -6.51 9.57
C GLU A 744 31.22 -7.20 10.63
N ALA A 745 31.62 -7.16 11.89
CA ALA A 745 30.87 -7.79 12.99
C ALA A 745 29.49 -7.14 13.21
N ASP A 746 29.31 -5.92 12.71
CA ASP A 746 28.10 -5.13 12.92
C ASP A 746 26.94 -5.57 12.04
N TYR A 747 27.16 -6.25 10.90
CA TYR A 747 26.08 -6.66 10.00
C TYR A 747 25.00 -7.46 10.74
N ALA A 748 25.41 -8.50 11.49
CA ALA A 748 24.48 -9.35 12.22
C ALA A 748 23.73 -8.56 13.32
N LEU A 749 24.39 -7.58 13.93
CA LEU A 749 23.76 -6.70 14.91
C LEU A 749 22.72 -5.80 14.23
N ILE A 750 23.04 -5.18 13.09
CA ILE A 750 22.10 -4.35 12.31
C ILE A 750 20.85 -5.14 11.92
N CYS A 751 21.01 -6.37 11.43
CA CYS A 751 19.86 -7.23 11.09
C CYS A 751 18.96 -7.50 12.31
N LYS A 752 19.55 -7.83 13.47
CA LYS A 752 18.79 -8.04 14.72
C LYS A 752 18.07 -6.77 15.17
N LEU A 753 18.75 -5.61 15.09
CA LEU A 753 18.16 -4.32 15.46
C LEU A 753 17.04 -3.92 14.49
N ALA A 754 17.15 -4.28 13.20
CA ALA A 754 16.15 -3.97 12.19
C ALA A 754 14.87 -4.77 12.42
N GLU A 755 14.99 -6.02 12.89
CA GLU A 755 13.85 -6.82 13.31
C GLU A 755 13.13 -6.16 14.50
N LYS A 756 13.84 -5.53 15.43
CA LYS A 756 13.20 -4.85 16.58
C LYS A 756 12.57 -3.53 16.21
N ARG A 757 13.28 -2.70 15.45
CA ARG A 757 12.82 -1.38 15.05
C ARG A 757 11.72 -1.44 14.00
N PHE A 758 11.95 -2.18 12.93
CA PHE A 758 11.09 -2.20 11.75
C PHE A 758 10.24 -3.48 11.63
N GLY A 759 10.46 -4.50 12.46
CA GLY A 759 9.74 -5.77 12.33
C GLY A 759 10.19 -6.60 11.11
N ILE A 760 11.35 -6.29 10.54
CA ILE A 760 11.85 -6.87 9.29
C ILE A 760 13.00 -7.82 9.56
N GLN A 761 12.92 -9.02 8.99
CA GLN A 761 14.05 -9.93 8.92
C GLN A 761 14.94 -9.55 7.73
N MET A 762 16.15 -9.08 8.02
CA MET A 762 17.16 -8.84 6.99
C MET A 762 18.09 -10.04 6.89
N GLY A 763 18.31 -10.53 5.67
CA GLY A 763 19.19 -11.67 5.41
C GLY A 763 19.97 -11.55 4.12
N ASP A 764 21.18 -12.11 4.13
CA ASP A 764 21.99 -12.33 2.93
C ASP A 764 21.55 -13.66 2.32
N ARG A 765 20.84 -13.62 1.19
CA ARG A 765 20.67 -14.83 0.39
C ARG A 765 21.91 -14.94 -0.50
N ARG A 766 22.93 -15.61 0.03
CA ARG A 766 24.12 -15.98 -0.75
C ARG A 766 23.69 -16.81 -1.94
N VAL A 767 23.74 -16.19 -3.11
CA VAL A 767 23.49 -16.87 -4.38
C VAL A 767 24.66 -17.82 -4.61
N GLN A 768 24.37 -19.12 -4.61
CA GLN A 768 25.21 -20.09 -5.30
C GLN A 768 25.18 -19.72 -6.79
N GLN A 769 26.28 -19.18 -7.32
CA GLN A 769 26.36 -18.82 -8.73
C GLN A 769 26.94 -19.99 -9.50
N THR A 770 26.13 -20.59 -10.37
CA THR A 770 26.64 -21.54 -11.37
C THR A 770 27.24 -20.74 -12.54
N GLN A 771 28.54 -20.92 -12.75
CA GLN A 771 29.29 -20.33 -13.85
C GLN A 771 28.91 -20.99 -15.19
N PRO A 772 29.23 -20.36 -16.34
CA PRO A 772 28.94 -20.91 -17.67
C PRO A 772 29.56 -22.30 -17.95
N ASP A 773 30.55 -22.70 -17.17
CA ASP A 773 31.19 -24.03 -17.23
C ASP A 773 30.50 -25.10 -16.36
N GLY A 774 29.39 -24.74 -15.69
CA GLY A 774 28.65 -25.62 -14.80
C GLY A 774 29.15 -25.66 -13.35
N THR A 775 30.19 -24.89 -12.99
CA THR A 775 30.71 -24.85 -11.62
C THR A 775 29.88 -23.94 -10.72
N THR A 776 29.46 -24.44 -9.56
CA THR A 776 28.72 -23.64 -8.57
C THR A 776 29.69 -23.04 -7.55
N VAL A 777 29.82 -21.72 -7.56
CA VAL A 777 30.67 -20.98 -6.61
C VAL A 777 29.79 -20.37 -5.52
N THR A 778 30.11 -20.69 -4.25
CA THR A 778 29.57 -19.95 -3.10
C THR A 778 30.37 -18.67 -2.95
N LEU A 779 29.81 -17.52 -3.34
CA LEU A 779 30.46 -16.22 -3.17
C LEU A 779 30.44 -15.81 -1.70
N ALA A 780 31.39 -16.33 -0.93
CA ALA A 780 31.78 -15.75 0.34
C ALA A 780 33.30 -15.57 0.35
N SER A 781 33.80 -14.58 -0.39
CA SER A 781 35.13 -14.07 -0.08
C SER A 781 35.03 -13.22 1.19
N HIS A 782 35.93 -13.42 2.15
CA HIS A 782 36.01 -12.62 3.37
C HIS A 782 36.17 -11.11 3.09
N SER A 783 36.57 -10.74 1.87
CA SER A 783 36.75 -9.35 1.41
C SER A 783 35.46 -8.57 1.09
N ASP A 784 34.29 -9.22 1.04
CA ASP A 784 33.02 -8.56 0.66
C ASP A 784 32.11 -8.27 1.88
N ARG A 785 32.54 -8.65 3.09
CA ARG A 785 31.67 -8.63 4.28
C ARG A 785 31.49 -7.23 4.89
N GLY A 786 32.48 -6.35 4.86
CA GLY A 786 32.30 -4.93 5.23
C GLY A 786 31.30 -4.20 4.32
N LYS A 787 31.14 -4.65 3.07
CA LYS A 787 30.15 -4.11 2.13
C LYS A 787 28.73 -4.61 2.40
N ALA A 788 28.58 -5.76 3.08
CA ALA A 788 27.28 -6.20 3.59
C ALA A 788 26.78 -5.28 4.70
N THR A 789 27.66 -4.84 5.61
CA THR A 789 27.33 -3.83 6.64
C THR A 789 26.81 -2.55 6.00
N ILE A 790 27.51 -1.99 5.02
CA ILE A 790 27.09 -0.77 4.30
C ILE A 790 25.74 -0.97 3.59
N THR A 791 25.51 -2.14 2.98
CA THR A 791 24.24 -2.44 2.31
C THR A 791 23.07 -2.50 3.31
N ALA A 792 23.28 -3.15 4.46
CA ALA A 792 22.30 -3.18 5.55
C ALA A 792 22.04 -1.78 6.13
N GLN A 793 23.06 -0.93 6.24
CA GLN A 793 22.91 0.47 6.64
C GLN A 793 22.11 1.28 5.61
N GLY A 794 22.37 1.11 4.31
CA GLY A 794 21.58 1.76 3.26
C GLY A 794 20.11 1.38 3.31
N MET A 795 19.81 0.08 3.50
CA MET A 795 18.42 -0.37 3.69
C MET A 795 17.81 0.19 4.98
N TRP A 796 18.57 0.21 6.07
CA TRP A 796 18.14 0.82 7.33
C TRP A 796 17.78 2.30 7.14
N GLU A 797 18.61 3.06 6.42
CA GLU A 797 18.40 4.48 6.16
C GLU A 797 17.12 4.72 5.34
N ALA A 798 16.87 3.91 4.31
CA ALA A 798 15.64 3.99 3.52
C ALA A 798 14.39 3.73 4.40
N LEU A 799 14.45 2.73 5.29
CA LEU A 799 13.37 2.44 6.25
C LEU A 799 13.20 3.55 7.29
N ALA A 800 14.30 4.15 7.77
CA ALA A 800 14.25 5.26 8.73
C ALA A 800 13.77 6.58 8.12
N GLN A 801 13.78 6.70 6.79
CA GLN A 801 13.38 7.91 6.05
C GLN A 801 11.87 8.00 5.83
N VAL A 802 11.14 6.89 5.94
CA VAL A 802 9.69 6.84 5.79
C VAL A 802 8.99 6.88 7.16
N PRO A 803 7.69 7.24 7.23
CA PRO A 803 6.91 7.13 8.46
C PRO A 803 7.02 5.75 9.10
N GLY A 804 7.04 5.68 10.43
CA GLY A 804 7.26 4.43 11.17
C GLY A 804 6.26 3.31 10.79
N GLY A 805 5.00 3.66 10.52
CA GLY A 805 3.98 2.72 10.03
C GLY A 805 4.24 2.19 8.61
N HIS A 806 4.99 2.91 7.77
CA HIS A 806 5.36 2.44 6.43
C HIS A 806 6.58 1.51 6.49
N ALA A 807 7.50 1.76 7.41
CA ALA A 807 8.66 0.91 7.64
C ALA A 807 8.31 -0.38 8.39
N LYS A 808 7.40 -0.30 9.36
CA LYS A 808 6.93 -1.43 10.17
C LYS A 808 5.48 -1.76 9.83
N GLN A 809 5.30 -2.69 8.89
CA GLN A 809 3.99 -3.06 8.38
C GLN A 809 3.86 -4.55 8.05
N PRO A 810 2.63 -5.10 8.00
CA PRO A 810 2.41 -6.51 7.65
C PRO A 810 2.84 -6.87 6.23
N SER A 811 2.88 -5.90 5.31
CA SER A 811 3.27 -6.12 3.91
C SER A 811 4.78 -6.03 3.67
N LEU A 812 5.57 -5.76 4.71
CA LEU A 812 7.02 -5.72 4.65
C LEU A 812 7.61 -6.50 5.83
N LYS A 813 7.91 -7.78 5.62
CA LYS A 813 8.41 -8.69 6.66
C LYS A 813 9.87 -9.08 6.48
N LYS A 814 10.37 -9.05 5.25
CA LYS A 814 11.70 -9.57 4.90
C LYS A 814 12.41 -8.69 3.89
N VAL A 815 13.73 -8.60 4.03
CA VAL A 815 14.62 -8.05 3.01
C VAL A 815 15.69 -9.09 2.70
N SER A 816 15.80 -9.47 1.44
CA SER A 816 16.91 -10.26 0.90
C SER A 816 17.86 -9.34 0.15
N LEU A 817 19.12 -9.32 0.56
CA LEU A 817 20.18 -8.64 -0.18
C LEU A 817 20.79 -9.65 -1.16
N GLU A 818 20.54 -9.47 -2.47
CA GLU A 818 20.97 -10.37 -3.54
C GLU A 818 21.91 -9.64 -4.53
N LYS A 819 22.60 -10.39 -5.39
CA LYS A 819 23.41 -9.91 -6.55
C LYS A 819 24.09 -8.53 -6.34
N PRO A 820 25.16 -8.43 -5.54
CA PRO A 820 25.78 -7.15 -5.15
C PRO A 820 26.36 -6.33 -6.32
N TYR A 821 26.52 -6.93 -7.50
CA TYR A 821 27.08 -6.28 -8.70
C TYR A 821 26.00 -5.88 -9.72
N SER A 822 24.73 -6.19 -9.47
CA SER A 822 23.58 -5.78 -10.29
C SER A 822 22.88 -4.57 -9.66
N GLY A 823 22.22 -3.71 -10.44
CA GLY A 823 21.27 -2.74 -9.88
C GLY A 823 19.84 -3.30 -9.83
N GLY A 824 18.94 -2.63 -9.11
CA GLY A 824 17.49 -2.87 -9.13
C GLY A 824 16.94 -3.66 -7.94
N GLY A 825 15.62 -3.75 -7.86
CA GLY A 825 14.91 -4.41 -6.77
C GLY A 825 13.72 -5.22 -7.28
N ALA A 826 13.09 -5.96 -6.37
CA ALA A 826 11.79 -6.56 -6.61
C ALA A 826 11.03 -6.77 -5.30
N PHE A 827 9.74 -6.44 -5.30
CA PHE A 827 8.84 -6.77 -4.22
C PHE A 827 8.08 -8.07 -4.51
N ASN A 828 8.13 -9.00 -3.56
CA ASN A 828 7.33 -10.21 -3.57
C ASN A 828 6.17 -10.07 -2.56
N TRP A 829 4.98 -9.88 -3.12
CA TRP A 829 3.72 -9.68 -2.40
C TRP A 829 3.17 -10.94 -1.72
N VAL A 830 3.69 -12.13 -2.03
CA VAL A 830 3.31 -13.39 -1.36
C VAL A 830 4.13 -13.58 -0.08
N ASP A 831 5.45 -13.44 -0.19
CA ASP A 831 6.39 -13.55 0.94
C ASP A 831 6.45 -12.28 1.80
N LYS A 832 5.82 -11.19 1.34
CA LYS A 832 5.94 -9.82 1.88
C LYS A 832 7.42 -9.43 2.02
N LYS A 833 8.17 -9.63 0.94
CA LYS A 833 9.64 -9.62 0.90
C LYS A 833 10.16 -8.69 -0.17
N VAL A 834 11.11 -7.85 0.19
CA VAL A 834 11.90 -7.06 -0.77
C VAL A 834 13.17 -7.83 -1.12
N ILE A 835 13.50 -7.89 -2.40
CA ILE A 835 14.78 -8.33 -2.92
C ILE A 835 15.54 -7.08 -3.38
N MET A 836 16.65 -6.76 -2.73
CA MET A 836 17.50 -5.64 -3.11
C MET A 836 18.75 -6.16 -3.82
N ASN A 837 19.05 -5.62 -5.00
CA ASN A 837 20.32 -5.83 -5.68
C ASN A 837 21.17 -4.57 -5.64
N GLY A 838 22.49 -4.77 -5.71
CA GLY A 838 23.46 -3.67 -5.74
C GLY A 838 23.87 -3.18 -4.36
N ARG A 839 24.51 -2.02 -4.31
CA ARG A 839 25.07 -1.46 -3.08
C ARG A 839 24.98 0.07 -3.06
N PRO A 840 24.88 0.71 -1.88
CA PRO A 840 24.93 2.16 -1.75
C PRO A 840 26.22 2.80 -2.29
N ASP A 841 27.35 2.09 -2.26
CA ASP A 841 28.67 2.59 -2.64
C ASP A 841 29.07 2.29 -4.10
N ASP A 842 28.13 1.81 -4.94
CA ASP A 842 28.43 1.44 -6.34
C ASP A 842 28.50 2.63 -7.31
N GLY A 843 28.20 3.83 -6.84
CA GLY A 843 28.25 5.08 -7.61
C GLY A 843 27.11 5.26 -8.61
N LYS A 844 26.12 4.36 -8.66
CA LYS A 844 24.98 4.49 -9.57
C LYS A 844 23.97 5.49 -9.03
N THR A 845 23.32 6.21 -9.95
CA THR A 845 22.37 7.26 -9.60
C THR A 845 21.11 7.21 -10.46
N GLU A 846 19.98 7.47 -9.82
CA GLU A 846 18.72 7.80 -10.49
C GLU A 846 18.74 9.25 -10.97
N LYS A 847 18.32 9.49 -12.23
CA LYS A 847 18.45 10.79 -12.90
C LYS A 847 17.12 11.54 -12.95
N PHE A 848 17.20 12.85 -12.82
CA PHE A 848 16.03 13.77 -12.78
C PHE A 848 16.24 15.01 -13.66
N ASP A 849 17.20 14.96 -14.59
CA ASP A 849 17.47 16.06 -15.52
C ASP A 849 16.37 16.20 -16.58
N ALA A 850 16.31 17.39 -17.19
CA ALA A 850 15.25 17.77 -18.12
C ALA A 850 15.24 16.92 -19.40
N ASP A 851 16.39 16.46 -19.87
CA ASP A 851 16.51 15.63 -21.08
C ASP A 851 15.93 14.24 -20.82
N THR A 852 16.29 13.63 -19.68
CA THR A 852 15.73 12.36 -19.23
C THR A 852 14.20 12.45 -19.08
N ARG A 853 13.69 13.54 -18.50
CA ARG A 853 12.24 13.77 -18.35
C ARG A 853 11.54 14.00 -19.69
N MET A 854 12.16 14.75 -20.60
CA MET A 854 11.61 15.02 -21.93
C MET A 854 11.46 13.72 -22.73
N GLU A 855 12.49 12.87 -22.73
CA GLU A 855 12.45 11.56 -23.39
C GLU A 855 11.36 10.66 -22.78
N ALA A 856 11.33 10.58 -21.44
CA ALA A 856 10.42 9.70 -20.73
C ALA A 856 8.96 10.17 -20.78
N LEU A 857 8.69 11.46 -20.63
CA LEU A 857 7.34 11.99 -20.35
C LEU A 857 6.82 12.99 -21.40
N GLY A 858 7.65 13.40 -22.35
CA GLY A 858 7.27 14.33 -23.42
C GLY A 858 7.20 15.79 -23.00
N HIS A 859 7.72 16.13 -21.82
CA HIS A 859 7.82 17.50 -21.31
C HIS A 859 9.02 17.62 -20.34
N ASN A 860 9.52 18.84 -20.14
CA ASN A 860 10.70 19.14 -19.32
C ASN A 860 10.32 19.53 -17.86
N ASN A 861 11.31 19.95 -17.06
CA ASN A 861 11.15 20.31 -15.64
C ASN A 861 10.47 21.69 -15.41
N GLN A 862 9.50 22.08 -16.24
CA GLN A 862 8.79 23.36 -16.13
C GLN A 862 7.30 23.21 -15.77
N ASP A 863 6.92 22.03 -15.27
CA ASP A 863 5.57 21.69 -14.87
C ASP A 863 5.44 21.50 -13.34
N ASP A 864 4.21 21.51 -12.83
CA ASP A 864 3.93 21.40 -11.38
C ASP A 864 4.29 20.01 -10.79
N TYR A 865 4.54 19.01 -11.63
CA TYR A 865 4.94 17.64 -11.24
C TYR A 865 6.45 17.42 -11.37
N ALA A 866 7.23 18.46 -11.70
CA ALA A 866 8.66 18.37 -11.86
C ALA A 866 9.36 18.09 -10.51
N PRO A 867 10.50 17.36 -10.52
CA PRO A 867 11.36 17.26 -9.35
C PRO A 867 11.85 18.64 -8.90
N ILE A 868 12.07 18.84 -7.59
CA ILE A 868 12.58 20.10 -7.01
C ILE A 868 13.89 20.55 -7.68
N ASP A 869 14.76 19.59 -8.01
CA ASP A 869 16.03 19.84 -8.69
C ASP A 869 16.50 18.63 -9.51
N ALA A 870 17.44 18.86 -10.44
CA ALA A 870 18.01 17.85 -11.34
C ALA A 870 19.11 16.98 -10.71
N THR A 871 19.45 17.16 -9.41
CA THR A 871 20.57 16.46 -8.77
C THR A 871 20.31 14.95 -8.74
N PRO A 872 21.18 14.10 -9.30
CA PRO A 872 20.96 12.67 -9.23
C PRO A 872 20.95 12.15 -7.78
N LYS A 873 20.18 11.10 -7.50
CA LYS A 873 20.13 10.45 -6.17
C LYS A 873 20.72 9.06 -6.25
N ASN A 874 21.27 8.56 -5.15
CA ASN A 874 21.83 7.21 -5.08
C ASN A 874 20.78 6.16 -5.51
N LEU A 875 21.10 5.34 -6.51
CA LEU A 875 20.14 4.40 -7.10
C LEU A 875 19.67 3.36 -6.08
N PHE A 876 20.57 2.81 -5.27
CA PHE A 876 20.22 1.80 -4.26
C PHE A 876 19.18 2.33 -3.27
N ASN A 877 19.38 3.54 -2.73
CA ASN A 877 18.43 4.14 -1.79
C ASN A 877 17.08 4.45 -2.45
N MET A 878 17.10 4.93 -3.70
CA MET A 878 15.88 5.20 -4.47
C MET A 878 15.11 3.89 -4.74
N THR A 879 15.79 2.83 -5.20
CA THR A 879 15.20 1.50 -5.35
C THR A 879 14.64 0.98 -4.02
N ALA A 880 15.35 1.11 -2.90
CA ALA A 880 14.82 0.67 -1.61
C ALA A 880 13.50 1.38 -1.24
N LEU A 881 13.41 2.70 -1.47
CA LEU A 881 12.17 3.46 -1.26
C LEU A 881 11.06 3.04 -2.22
N HIS A 882 11.38 2.72 -3.47
CA HIS A 882 10.45 2.18 -4.46
C HIS A 882 9.86 0.85 -3.98
N GLU A 883 10.70 -0.08 -3.53
CA GLU A 883 10.22 -1.39 -3.03
C GLU A 883 9.42 -1.28 -1.73
N ILE A 884 9.75 -0.32 -0.86
CA ILE A 884 8.90 0.03 0.30
C ILE A 884 7.55 0.58 -0.19
N GLY A 885 7.54 1.36 -1.28
CA GLY A 885 6.34 1.84 -1.95
C GLY A 885 5.41 0.70 -2.36
N HIS A 886 5.92 -0.35 -3.01
CA HIS A 886 5.13 -1.54 -3.32
C HIS A 886 4.52 -2.20 -2.08
N ALA A 887 5.28 -2.28 -0.97
CA ALA A 887 4.74 -2.82 0.27
C ALA A 887 3.63 -1.94 0.87
N VAL A 888 3.75 -0.61 0.78
CA VAL A 888 2.70 0.33 1.21
C VAL A 888 1.46 0.21 0.33
N ASP A 889 1.61 0.08 -1.00
CA ASP A 889 0.49 -0.12 -1.93
C ASP A 889 -0.23 -1.44 -1.63
N ASP A 890 0.51 -2.54 -1.43
CA ASP A 890 -0.05 -3.84 -1.04
C ASP A 890 -0.81 -3.77 0.30
N ARG A 891 -0.28 -3.06 1.29
CA ARG A 891 -0.94 -2.86 2.59
C ARG A 891 -2.24 -2.08 2.47
N LEU A 892 -2.23 -1.00 1.69
CA LEU A 892 -3.34 -0.04 1.63
C LEU A 892 -4.31 -0.32 0.48
N GLY A 893 -3.96 -1.21 -0.45
CA GLY A 893 -4.67 -1.42 -1.71
C GLY A 893 -4.85 -0.12 -2.50
N PHE A 894 -3.85 0.77 -2.45
CA PHE A 894 -4.00 2.15 -2.92
C PHE A 894 -4.36 2.17 -4.40
N MET A 895 -3.52 1.60 -5.27
CA MET A 895 -3.76 1.61 -6.70
C MET A 895 -5.00 0.82 -7.10
N ASN A 896 -5.29 -0.29 -6.41
CA ASN A 896 -6.53 -1.03 -6.62
C ASN A 896 -7.76 -0.14 -6.37
N SER A 897 -7.74 0.73 -5.34
CA SER A 897 -8.84 1.67 -5.06
C SER A 897 -8.94 2.83 -6.06
N LYS A 898 -7.90 3.06 -6.87
CA LYS A 898 -7.80 4.18 -7.83
C LYS A 898 -7.93 3.76 -9.29
N MET A 899 -8.15 2.47 -9.57
CA MET A 899 -8.33 1.96 -10.92
C MET A 899 -9.37 2.77 -11.71
N GLY A 900 -9.01 3.15 -12.93
CA GLY A 900 -9.81 3.95 -13.85
C GLY A 900 -9.92 5.45 -13.53
N GLN A 901 -9.32 5.94 -12.45
CA GLN A 901 -9.35 7.36 -12.11
C GLN A 901 -8.21 8.11 -12.79
N ASP A 902 -8.55 9.12 -13.60
CA ASP A 902 -7.58 9.91 -14.38
C ASP A 902 -6.50 10.53 -13.50
N ALA A 903 -6.89 11.07 -12.33
CA ALA A 903 -5.96 11.67 -11.37
C ALA A 903 -4.82 10.73 -10.91
N PHE A 904 -4.96 9.43 -11.16
CA PHE A 904 -3.99 8.39 -10.83
C PHE A 904 -3.55 7.61 -12.08
N GLY A 905 -3.50 8.25 -13.25
CA GLY A 905 -3.05 7.65 -14.51
C GLY A 905 -4.15 7.00 -15.36
N GLY A 906 -5.36 6.86 -14.83
CA GLY A 906 -6.47 6.20 -15.54
C GLY A 906 -6.21 4.71 -15.77
N TRP A 907 -5.43 4.06 -14.90
CA TRP A 907 -4.99 2.68 -15.08
C TRP A 907 -6.16 1.68 -15.17
N GLN A 908 -6.03 0.70 -16.06
CA GLN A 908 -6.87 -0.50 -16.15
C GLN A 908 -5.99 -1.76 -16.17
N VAL A 909 -6.45 -2.81 -15.51
CA VAL A 909 -5.84 -4.16 -15.53
C VAL A 909 -6.88 -5.08 -16.15
N TYR A 910 -6.47 -5.90 -17.13
CA TYR A 910 -7.39 -6.70 -17.92
C TYR A 910 -7.35 -8.17 -17.50
N THR A 911 -8.50 -8.68 -17.04
CA THR A 911 -8.77 -10.14 -16.95
C THR A 911 -9.53 -10.66 -18.18
N ASP A 912 -9.84 -9.76 -19.11
CA ASP A 912 -10.48 -10.01 -20.39
C ASP A 912 -9.77 -9.18 -21.47
N LEU A 913 -9.24 -9.84 -22.50
CA LEU A 913 -8.49 -9.19 -23.58
C LEU A 913 -9.37 -8.75 -24.76
N ALA A 914 -10.67 -9.11 -24.78
CA ALA A 914 -11.59 -8.71 -25.84
C ALA A 914 -11.69 -7.18 -26.04
N PRO A 915 -11.73 -6.34 -24.98
CA PRO A 915 -11.73 -4.88 -25.14
C PRO A 915 -10.49 -4.35 -25.87
N ILE A 916 -9.31 -4.93 -25.61
CA ILE A 916 -8.05 -4.54 -26.25
C ILE A 916 -8.09 -4.93 -27.73
N ALA A 917 -8.46 -6.18 -28.04
CA ALA A 917 -8.55 -6.68 -29.40
C ALA A 917 -9.48 -5.82 -30.26
N LYS A 918 -10.66 -5.50 -29.74
CA LYS A 918 -11.65 -4.65 -30.41
C LYS A 918 -11.12 -3.24 -30.69
N ALA A 919 -10.46 -2.61 -29.71
CA ALA A 919 -9.92 -1.27 -29.86
C ALA A 919 -8.82 -1.22 -30.95
N VAL A 920 -7.89 -2.17 -30.91
CA VAL A 920 -6.78 -2.26 -31.87
C VAL A 920 -7.29 -2.60 -33.27
N ALA A 921 -8.20 -3.57 -33.40
CA ALA A 921 -8.77 -3.95 -34.68
C ALA A 921 -9.51 -2.78 -35.36
N ALA A 922 -10.29 -2.02 -34.60
CA ALA A 922 -10.96 -0.82 -35.09
C ALA A 922 -9.95 0.25 -35.54
N ALA A 923 -8.93 0.52 -34.74
CA ALA A 923 -7.94 1.57 -35.02
C ALA A 923 -7.00 1.23 -36.19
N LYS A 924 -6.64 -0.06 -36.35
CA LYS A 924 -5.78 -0.54 -37.44
C LYS A 924 -6.57 -0.99 -38.67
N GLN A 925 -7.90 -0.95 -38.60
CA GLN A 925 -8.83 -1.37 -39.68
C GLN A 925 -8.52 -2.79 -40.18
N PHE A 926 -8.36 -3.71 -39.22
CA PHE A 926 -7.98 -5.10 -39.47
C PHE A 926 -8.90 -6.09 -38.71
N ASP A 927 -8.71 -7.39 -38.92
CA ASP A 927 -9.54 -8.44 -38.34
C ASP A 927 -9.37 -8.57 -36.82
N GLU A 928 -10.48 -8.51 -36.08
CA GLU A 928 -10.50 -8.61 -34.61
C GLU A 928 -10.07 -9.99 -34.11
N THR A 929 -10.43 -11.05 -34.83
CA THR A 929 -10.08 -12.43 -34.44
C THR A 929 -8.57 -12.61 -34.48
N PHE A 930 -7.92 -12.10 -35.52
CA PHE A 930 -6.46 -12.08 -35.65
C PHE A 930 -5.79 -11.38 -34.46
N VAL A 931 -6.23 -10.15 -34.15
CA VAL A 931 -5.67 -9.38 -33.03
C VAL A 931 -5.87 -10.14 -31.71
N ARG A 932 -7.07 -10.66 -31.46
CA ARG A 932 -7.40 -11.41 -30.25
C ARG A 932 -6.53 -12.65 -30.09
N GLN A 933 -6.32 -13.41 -31.16
CA GLN A 933 -5.42 -14.57 -31.15
C GLN A 933 -3.97 -14.16 -30.87
N LEU A 934 -3.50 -13.08 -31.49
CA LEU A 934 -2.14 -12.57 -31.31
C LEU A 934 -1.86 -12.15 -29.86
N ILE A 935 -2.71 -11.32 -29.26
CA ILE A 935 -2.53 -10.87 -27.87
C ILE A 935 -2.74 -11.99 -26.84
N ASN A 936 -3.37 -13.09 -27.26
CA ASN A 936 -3.46 -14.34 -26.49
C ASN A 936 -2.20 -15.23 -26.63
N GLY A 937 -1.12 -14.74 -27.26
CA GLY A 937 0.11 -15.48 -27.49
C GLY A 937 -0.01 -16.63 -28.49
N GLN A 938 -1.05 -16.62 -29.34
CA GLN A 938 -1.24 -17.60 -30.41
C GLN A 938 -0.53 -17.15 -31.70
N ASP A 939 -0.38 -18.07 -32.65
CA ASP A 939 0.15 -17.79 -33.99
C ASP A 939 -1.04 -17.75 -34.97
N PRO A 940 -1.66 -16.57 -35.21
CA PRO A 940 -2.88 -16.45 -35.97
C PRO A 940 -2.67 -16.71 -37.47
N ALA A 941 -3.65 -17.36 -38.10
CA ALA A 941 -3.70 -17.46 -39.56
C ALA A 941 -3.79 -16.07 -40.20
N PRO A 942 -3.21 -15.84 -41.39
CA PRO A 942 -3.51 -14.64 -42.16
C PRO A 942 -5.03 -14.50 -42.34
N ALA A 943 -5.59 -13.39 -41.85
CA ALA A 943 -7.02 -13.15 -41.99
C ALA A 943 -7.40 -13.02 -43.47
N VAL A 944 -8.52 -13.64 -43.86
CA VAL A 944 -9.01 -13.59 -45.24
C VAL A 944 -9.46 -12.16 -45.54
N MET A 945 -8.91 -11.56 -46.59
CA MET A 945 -9.30 -10.22 -47.01
C MET A 945 -10.78 -10.21 -47.46
N PRO A 946 -11.63 -9.32 -46.93
CA PRO A 946 -12.97 -9.10 -47.45
C PRO A 946 -12.92 -8.72 -48.94
N ALA A 947 -13.86 -9.26 -49.72
CA ALA A 947 -13.90 -9.02 -51.17
C ALA A 947 -14.06 -7.53 -51.55
N ASP A 948 -14.64 -6.74 -50.65
CA ASP A 948 -14.92 -5.31 -50.76
C ASP A 948 -13.92 -4.44 -49.96
N TYR A 949 -12.80 -4.98 -49.49
CA TYR A 949 -11.83 -4.21 -48.71
C TYR A 949 -11.23 -3.06 -49.53
N ALA A 950 -11.47 -1.84 -49.09
CA ALA A 950 -11.07 -0.63 -49.79
C ALA A 950 -9.53 -0.55 -49.95
N GLY A 951 -9.05 -0.71 -51.19
CA GLY A 951 -7.62 -0.66 -51.53
C GLY A 951 -6.94 -2.01 -51.70
N GLY A 952 -7.69 -3.12 -51.60
CA GLY A 952 -7.24 -4.46 -51.98
C GLY A 952 -6.08 -5.02 -51.13
N ALA A 953 -5.45 -6.08 -51.65
CA ALA A 953 -4.51 -6.93 -50.90
C ALA A 953 -3.31 -6.16 -50.31
N VAL A 954 -2.83 -5.12 -51.00
CA VAL A 954 -1.71 -4.30 -50.53
C VAL A 954 -2.06 -3.53 -49.26
N LYS A 955 -3.24 -2.91 -49.20
CA LYS A 955 -3.68 -2.21 -47.98
C LYS A 955 -4.02 -3.18 -46.86
N TRP A 956 -4.60 -4.34 -47.19
CA TRP A 956 -4.87 -5.41 -46.23
C TRP A 956 -3.60 -5.90 -45.53
N GLU A 957 -2.56 -6.19 -46.30
CA GLU A 957 -1.27 -6.63 -45.73
C GLU A 957 -0.59 -5.51 -44.93
N LYS A 958 -0.72 -4.25 -45.37
CA LYS A 958 -0.21 -3.10 -44.60
C LYS A 958 -0.94 -2.95 -43.25
N ALA A 959 -2.26 -3.20 -43.21
CA ALA A 959 -3.03 -3.20 -41.96
C ALA A 959 -2.62 -4.34 -41.03
N ARG A 960 -2.36 -5.54 -41.58
CA ARG A 960 -1.80 -6.68 -40.83
C ARG A 960 -0.45 -6.33 -40.21
N GLN A 961 0.46 -5.76 -40.98
CA GLN A 961 1.79 -5.35 -40.49
C GLN A 961 1.67 -4.28 -39.40
N ALA A 962 0.76 -3.32 -39.54
CA ALA A 962 0.52 -2.30 -38.52
C ALA A 962 0.02 -2.88 -37.18
N VAL A 963 -0.71 -4.01 -37.20
CA VAL A 963 -1.08 -4.76 -35.98
C VAL A 963 0.14 -5.43 -35.36
N LEU A 964 1.00 -6.06 -36.16
CA LEU A 964 2.21 -6.74 -35.67
C LEU A 964 3.23 -5.75 -35.09
N ASP A 965 3.41 -4.60 -35.74
CA ASP A 965 4.30 -3.54 -35.27
C ASP A 965 3.80 -2.98 -33.93
N TRP A 966 2.49 -2.74 -33.82
CA TRP A 966 1.86 -2.34 -32.56
C TRP A 966 2.06 -3.40 -31.47
N TYR A 967 1.80 -4.68 -31.76
CA TYR A 967 1.94 -5.77 -30.80
C TYR A 967 3.38 -5.89 -30.29
N THR A 968 4.36 -5.75 -31.18
CA THR A 968 5.78 -5.76 -30.81
C THR A 968 6.12 -4.62 -29.86
N ALA A 969 5.64 -3.40 -30.16
CA ALA A 969 5.82 -2.24 -29.30
C ALA A 969 5.16 -2.45 -27.93
N ALA A 970 3.89 -2.89 -27.91
CA ALA A 970 3.09 -3.07 -26.71
C ALA A 970 3.60 -4.17 -25.76
N THR A 971 4.43 -5.11 -26.24
CA THR A 971 4.92 -6.26 -25.45
C THR A 971 6.41 -6.17 -25.14
N THR A 972 7.25 -6.08 -26.17
CA THR A 972 8.73 -6.16 -26.03
C THR A 972 9.41 -4.81 -26.25
N GLY A 973 8.69 -3.80 -26.73
CA GLY A 973 9.24 -2.49 -27.05
C GLY A 973 9.61 -1.61 -25.85
N GLN A 974 9.31 -2.03 -24.62
CA GLN A 974 9.56 -1.26 -23.39
C GLN A 974 9.11 0.20 -23.47
N ILE A 975 7.96 0.43 -24.13
CA ILE A 975 7.46 1.78 -24.45
C ILE A 975 7.26 2.67 -23.21
N TRP A 976 7.20 2.08 -22.01
CA TRP A 976 7.15 2.81 -20.76
C TRP A 976 8.41 3.67 -20.49
N TYR A 977 9.54 3.49 -21.16
CA TYR A 977 10.67 4.42 -21.01
C TYR A 977 10.61 5.64 -21.93
N SER A 978 9.72 5.64 -22.94
CA SER A 978 9.74 6.65 -24.01
C SER A 978 8.34 7.18 -24.28
N HIS A 979 8.15 8.49 -24.12
CA HIS A 979 6.87 9.13 -24.45
C HIS A 979 6.57 9.01 -25.95
N ALA A 980 7.59 9.15 -26.80
CA ALA A 980 7.44 9.05 -28.25
C ALA A 980 6.93 7.67 -28.66
N ASP A 981 7.49 6.61 -28.09
CA ASP A 981 7.10 5.23 -28.40
C ASP A 981 5.72 4.89 -27.82
N SER A 982 5.44 5.34 -26.58
CA SER A 982 4.11 5.24 -25.99
C SER A 982 3.05 5.93 -26.85
N LYS A 983 3.35 7.12 -27.37
CA LYS A 983 2.46 7.88 -28.26
C LYS A 983 2.28 7.19 -29.61
N ALA A 984 3.33 6.60 -30.17
CA ALA A 984 3.26 5.84 -31.41
C ALA A 984 2.43 4.55 -31.26
N ALA A 985 2.50 3.92 -30.09
CA ALA A 985 1.75 2.71 -29.75
C ALA A 985 0.30 2.99 -29.29
N ALA A 986 -0.04 4.23 -28.95
CA ALA A 986 -1.36 4.60 -28.45
C ALA A 986 -2.48 4.31 -29.46
N ILE A 987 -3.62 3.86 -28.94
CA ILE A 987 -4.87 3.66 -29.66
C ILE A 987 -5.86 4.71 -29.16
N GLY A 988 -6.07 5.75 -29.97
CA GLY A 988 -6.78 6.94 -29.50
C GLY A 988 -5.97 7.65 -28.42
N ASP A 989 -6.56 7.82 -27.23
CA ASP A 989 -5.94 8.42 -26.05
C ASP A 989 -5.41 7.40 -25.03
N VAL A 990 -5.50 6.09 -25.35
CA VAL A 990 -5.14 5.00 -24.44
C VAL A 990 -3.90 4.28 -24.93
N VAL A 991 -2.96 4.02 -24.02
CA VAL A 991 -1.81 3.14 -24.26
C VAL A 991 -2.14 1.77 -23.67
N TYR A 992 -2.18 0.75 -24.52
CA TYR A 992 -2.32 -0.65 -24.12
C TYR A 992 -0.95 -1.32 -24.17
N GLN A 993 -0.58 -2.04 -23.12
CA GLN A 993 0.70 -2.74 -23.04
C GLN A 993 0.64 -3.99 -22.17
N GLU A 994 1.56 -4.91 -22.41
CA GLU A 994 1.85 -6.04 -21.55
C GLU A 994 2.93 -5.62 -20.53
N ALA A 995 2.54 -5.42 -19.27
CA ALA A 995 3.47 -4.96 -18.22
C ALA A 995 4.46 -6.05 -17.79
N TYR A 996 3.96 -7.28 -17.77
CA TYR A 996 4.62 -8.54 -17.43
C TYR A 996 4.02 -9.64 -18.32
N PRO A 997 4.70 -10.78 -18.54
CA PRO A 997 4.17 -11.86 -19.36
C PRO A 997 2.72 -12.21 -18.98
N ASP A 998 1.86 -12.20 -19.99
CA ASP A 998 0.42 -12.40 -19.94
C ASP A 998 -0.39 -11.32 -19.17
N ASN A 999 0.24 -10.31 -18.55
CA ASN A 999 -0.42 -9.26 -17.77
C ASN A 999 -0.60 -7.97 -18.58
N TRP A 1000 -1.82 -7.78 -19.10
CA TRP A 1000 -2.18 -6.60 -19.88
C TRP A 1000 -2.77 -5.48 -19.03
N VAL A 1001 -2.28 -4.27 -19.28
CA VAL A 1001 -2.71 -3.04 -18.64
C VAL A 1001 -2.95 -1.95 -19.66
N SER A 1002 -3.65 -0.89 -19.25
CA SER A 1002 -3.70 0.35 -20.02
C SER A 1002 -3.71 1.58 -19.13
N TYR A 1003 -3.36 2.72 -19.70
CA TYR A 1003 -3.42 4.03 -19.06
C TYR A 1003 -3.74 5.11 -20.09
N LYS A 1004 -4.12 6.30 -19.62
CA LYS A 1004 -4.37 7.46 -20.49
C LYS A 1004 -3.07 8.15 -20.86
N LEU A 1005 -2.78 8.29 -22.15
CA LEU A 1005 -1.53 8.89 -22.64
C LEU A 1005 -1.30 10.31 -22.10
N ALA A 1006 -2.37 11.11 -21.96
CA ALA A 1006 -2.29 12.47 -21.44
C ALA A 1006 -1.81 12.53 -19.98
N GLU A 1007 -2.09 11.50 -19.18
CA GLU A 1007 -1.67 11.44 -17.78
C GLU A 1007 -0.16 11.23 -17.64
N ARG A 1008 0.52 10.76 -18.71
CA ARG A 1008 1.98 10.66 -18.77
C ARG A 1008 2.69 11.97 -18.48
N ALA A 1009 2.03 13.09 -18.83
CA ALA A 1009 2.54 14.43 -18.57
C ALA A 1009 2.57 14.81 -17.07
N LYS A 1010 2.00 13.98 -16.19
CA LYS A 1010 1.97 14.20 -14.73
C LYS A 1010 2.93 13.26 -13.98
N GLY A 1011 3.77 12.52 -14.72
CA GLY A 1011 4.74 11.60 -14.16
C GLY A 1011 5.97 12.28 -13.57
N VAL A 1012 6.80 11.49 -12.88
CA VAL A 1012 8.11 11.91 -12.37
C VAL A 1012 9.23 11.19 -13.12
N THR A 1013 9.06 9.88 -13.36
CA THR A 1013 10.02 9.02 -14.05
C THR A 1013 9.33 8.23 -15.17
N GLY A 1014 10.12 7.66 -16.10
CA GLY A 1014 9.57 6.82 -17.17
C GLY A 1014 9.03 5.48 -16.68
N TYR A 1015 9.80 4.80 -15.82
CA TYR A 1015 9.47 3.46 -15.33
C TYR A 1015 8.11 3.38 -14.61
N GLN A 1016 7.65 4.52 -14.06
CA GLN A 1016 6.32 4.76 -13.50
C GLN A 1016 5.17 4.24 -14.40
N TRP A 1017 5.39 4.20 -15.72
CA TRP A 1017 4.38 3.84 -16.71
C TRP A 1017 4.44 2.38 -17.17
N ARG A 1018 5.14 1.51 -16.44
CA ARG A 1018 5.16 0.08 -16.72
C ARG A 1018 3.90 -0.63 -16.22
N ALA A 1019 3.46 -0.33 -15.01
CA ALA A 1019 2.29 -0.95 -14.36
C ALA A 1019 1.71 -0.03 -13.27
N PRO A 1020 0.47 -0.25 -12.82
CA PRO A 1020 -0.16 0.58 -11.79
C PRO A 1020 0.63 0.61 -10.46
N GLY A 1021 1.15 -0.53 -10.00
CA GLY A 1021 1.98 -0.55 -8.78
C GLY A 1021 3.29 0.24 -8.94
N GLU A 1022 3.93 0.15 -10.11
CA GLU A 1022 5.13 0.93 -10.44
C GLU A 1022 4.83 2.43 -10.44
N TRP A 1023 3.62 2.80 -10.89
CA TRP A 1023 3.18 4.18 -10.89
C TRP A 1023 3.19 4.79 -9.48
N PHE A 1024 2.65 4.05 -8.51
CA PHE A 1024 2.65 4.47 -7.11
C PHE A 1024 4.05 4.44 -6.51
N ALA A 1025 4.79 3.35 -6.70
CA ALA A 1025 6.11 3.14 -6.11
C ALA A 1025 7.11 4.22 -6.53
N GLU A 1026 7.10 4.65 -7.80
CA GLU A 1026 7.97 5.72 -8.31
C GLU A 1026 7.65 7.09 -7.70
N ILE A 1027 6.36 7.43 -7.57
CA ILE A 1027 5.94 8.69 -6.93
C ILE A 1027 6.29 8.66 -5.44
N TYR A 1028 6.02 7.53 -4.77
CA TYR A 1028 6.34 7.32 -3.36
C TYR A 1028 7.85 7.45 -3.10
N MET A 1029 8.66 6.80 -3.94
CA MET A 1029 10.11 6.90 -3.94
C MET A 1029 10.56 8.36 -4.07
N CYS A 1030 10.04 9.09 -5.06
CA CYS A 1030 10.42 10.49 -5.27
C CYS A 1030 9.98 11.39 -4.11
N TRP A 1031 8.81 11.13 -3.52
CA TRP A 1031 8.32 11.83 -2.35
C TRP A 1031 9.25 11.65 -1.16
N HIS A 1032 9.55 10.41 -0.76
CA HIS A 1032 10.39 10.15 0.40
C HIS A 1032 11.87 10.41 0.13
N GLY A 1033 12.33 10.25 -1.12
CA GLY A 1033 13.69 10.57 -1.59
C GLY A 1033 14.00 12.07 -1.66
N GLY A 1034 13.04 12.93 -1.33
CA GLY A 1034 13.20 14.39 -1.29
C GLY A 1034 13.29 15.01 -2.68
N LYS A 1035 12.58 14.44 -3.65
CA LYS A 1035 12.50 14.95 -5.02
C LYS A 1035 11.21 15.67 -5.36
N LEU A 1036 10.16 15.49 -4.58
CA LEU A 1036 8.89 16.22 -4.75
C LEU A 1036 8.73 17.27 -3.66
N ASP A 1037 8.29 18.47 -4.04
CA ASP A 1037 8.06 19.57 -3.09
C ASP A 1037 6.92 19.22 -2.13
N LYS A 1038 7.23 19.25 -0.83
CA LYS A 1038 6.27 18.88 0.22
C LYS A 1038 5.10 19.84 0.37
N ASN A 1039 5.25 21.08 -0.11
CA ASN A 1039 4.29 22.17 0.08
C ASN A 1039 3.44 22.43 -1.16
N THR A 1040 4.01 22.24 -2.35
CA THR A 1040 3.39 22.69 -3.62
C THR A 1040 3.05 21.54 -4.57
N HIS A 1041 3.67 20.37 -4.45
CA HIS A 1041 3.47 19.30 -5.43
C HIS A 1041 1.98 18.85 -5.49
N PRO A 1042 1.39 18.66 -6.69
CA PRO A 1042 -0.03 18.33 -6.83
C PRO A 1042 -0.48 17.04 -6.12
N PHE A 1043 0.44 16.11 -5.90
CA PHE A 1043 0.19 14.85 -5.18
C PHE A 1043 0.36 14.92 -3.66
N LYS A 1044 0.75 16.08 -3.09
CA LYS A 1044 1.09 16.21 -1.67
C LYS A 1044 -0.02 15.76 -0.72
N ASP A 1045 -1.29 16.01 -1.05
CA ASP A 1045 -2.39 15.82 -0.11
C ASP A 1045 -2.63 14.32 0.13
N TRP A 1046 -2.66 13.52 -0.92
CA TRP A 1046 -2.82 12.07 -0.76
C TRP A 1046 -1.52 11.42 -0.26
N LEU A 1047 -0.34 11.92 -0.64
CA LEU A 1047 0.94 11.42 -0.13
C LEU A 1047 1.13 11.68 1.38
N ASN A 1048 0.59 12.79 1.89
CA ASN A 1048 0.56 13.09 3.33
C ASN A 1048 -0.51 12.29 4.09
N ALA A 1049 -1.54 11.80 3.39
CA ALA A 1049 -2.65 11.07 3.98
C ALA A 1049 -2.41 9.55 4.08
N LEU A 1050 -1.43 9.00 3.33
CA LEU A 1050 -0.92 7.64 3.48
C LEU A 1050 -0.53 7.40 4.95
#